data_AF-A0A7C7C487-F1
#
_entry.id   AF-A0A7C7C487-F1
#
_cell.length_a   1.000
_cell.length_b   1.000
_cell.length_c   1.000
_cell.angle_alpha   90.00
_cell.angle_beta   90.00
_cell.angle_gamma   90.00
#
_symmetry.space_group_name_H-M   'P 1'
#
loop_
_entity.id
_entity.type
_entity.pdbx_description
1 polymer ?
#
loop_
_entity_poly.entity_id
_entity_poly.type
_entity_poly.pdbx_seq_one_letter_code
_entity_poly.pdbx_strand_id
1 'polypeptide(L)'
;MIKKIFSTSAAGFYILVFATSIGIATFIENDFGTSSAMKLVYQAWWFELLLTLFSITLVVNVVKFKMVKQKKWALVIFHLAMVLILIGAGITRYFSYEGTMHIREGDSSNTILSRDTYLNFQATSDGDFYEFSEPVLFSSIGSNAFDQKFNISGKLVNVEVQDILPNPANLLVETNSTETGQPILKIVFGGNDGREEFYLGEGERRTIFGVNFDFSKELSDSSVVDFTESPADINVYYSGDELFIKSKTEMSEMVMITQAQSVLPAGRIHPLKLRSFYNTGEKGFVFGDFVASGELQLTSTAVKLENSSIVGVHLKVSIDDEEFDRYVFGRTGGEGRAEIFKSDGLEFSVSYGAKRIKLPFSLFLNDFIMDRYPGTNSPASYASEVTLIDDRSNIREDHRIYMNHILDHGGFRFFQSSFDQDELGTYLSVNHDYWGTLITYIAYALFTLGLIMVFFSKYTRFSQLSRKLKTLQDKRFVVIAMLSVSCFASPNFTQTVNAQESPIAPELSYVGDSHAELFNTAIVQDFKGRMKPMQTLSNELLRKVHGKSKYLGHNASTTVLSMYGDAKVWYGAPMIKFGMHEGISDIIGVAPENLASYKDFFFDDGSYKLGNAIRSANAKPPIERGMYEKQLLKVDERVNIVGMIFAGSFFKVIPIENDINNTWIAETSHQPQSEVPTSPVAEAFFSTYRRAVFDAMNGGNYELCDQIITELKSYQTIIGAAVIPSDIKIATEITLNNSNVFNRLALFYFMLGILFLILLFYSVFFPQGNAWKFRAALVFLVVVGFLFHTMGLGARWYITGRAPWSNGYESMIYIAWTSTLAGLIFTRKSLGAMAAAMVLAGAILLIAMLSYLDPEITPLVPV
;
A
#
# COMPACT_ATOMS: atom_id res chain seq x y z
N MET A 1 30.03 -38.50 7.94
CA MET A 1 28.91 -37.57 8.21
C MET A 1 29.13 -36.21 7.54
N ILE A 2 30.25 -35.52 7.80
CA ILE A 2 30.60 -34.19 7.25
C ILE A 2 30.47 -34.07 5.71
N LYS A 3 30.94 -35.08 4.95
CA LYS A 3 30.82 -35.09 3.48
C LYS A 3 29.37 -35.09 2.96
N LYS A 4 28.38 -35.54 3.75
CA LYS A 4 26.96 -35.54 3.36
C LYS A 4 26.32 -34.17 3.59
N ILE A 5 26.69 -33.49 4.67
CA ILE A 5 26.17 -32.17 5.09
C ILE A 5 26.59 -31.08 4.09
N PHE A 6 27.79 -31.16 3.50
CA PHE A 6 28.26 -30.18 2.50
C PHE A 6 28.18 -30.70 1.06
N SER A 7 27.15 -31.49 0.75
CA SER A 7 26.91 -32.03 -0.60
C SER A 7 26.01 -31.12 -1.43
N THR A 8 25.93 -31.34 -2.74
CA THR A 8 24.98 -30.63 -3.62
C THR A 8 23.52 -30.95 -3.25
N SER A 9 23.25 -32.17 -2.78
CA SER A 9 21.92 -32.55 -2.28
C SER A 9 21.58 -31.79 -1.00
N ALA A 10 22.55 -31.60 -0.11
CA ALA A 10 22.36 -30.80 1.09
C ALA A 10 22.14 -29.32 0.77
N ALA A 11 22.87 -28.74 -0.19
CA ALA A 11 22.58 -27.39 -0.68
C ALA A 11 21.14 -27.25 -1.19
N GLY A 12 20.66 -28.24 -1.96
CA GLY A 12 19.26 -28.26 -2.42
C GLY A 12 18.26 -28.34 -1.27
N PHE A 13 18.55 -29.15 -0.26
CA PHE A 13 17.75 -29.21 0.96
C PHE A 13 17.73 -27.87 1.70
N TYR A 14 18.88 -27.21 1.86
CA TYR A 14 18.96 -25.91 2.54
C TYR A 14 18.16 -24.82 1.80
N ILE A 15 18.21 -24.80 0.46
CA ILE A 15 17.40 -23.89 -0.35
C ILE A 15 15.90 -24.14 -0.14
N LEU A 16 15.49 -25.42 -0.08
CA LEU A 16 14.09 -25.78 0.13
C LEU A 16 13.62 -25.36 1.53
N VAL A 17 14.40 -25.65 2.56
CA VAL A 17 14.11 -25.19 3.93
C VAL A 17 14.03 -23.67 3.96
N PHE A 18 14.99 -22.95 3.38
CA PHE A 18 14.98 -21.49 3.32
C PHE A 18 13.72 -20.94 2.65
N ALA A 19 13.32 -21.49 1.50
CA ALA A 19 12.11 -21.07 0.80
C ALA A 19 10.83 -21.35 1.60
N THR A 20 10.73 -22.54 2.22
CA THR A 20 9.62 -22.88 3.11
C THR A 20 9.57 -21.95 4.33
N SER A 21 10.72 -21.65 4.93
CA SER A 21 10.83 -20.76 6.09
C SER A 21 10.37 -19.34 5.79
N ILE A 22 10.74 -18.76 4.65
CA ILE A 22 10.27 -17.42 4.25
C ILE A 22 8.77 -17.42 3.96
N GLY A 23 8.27 -18.48 3.32
CA GLY A 23 6.83 -18.66 3.11
C GLY A 23 6.06 -18.69 4.44
N ILE A 24 6.53 -19.47 5.41
CA ILE A 24 5.94 -19.53 6.76
C ILE A 24 6.07 -18.19 7.49
N ALA A 25 7.22 -17.53 7.41
CA ALA A 25 7.46 -16.23 8.04
C ALA A 25 6.46 -15.16 7.54
N THR A 26 6.09 -15.21 6.25
CA THR A 26 5.09 -14.28 5.68
C THR A 26 3.71 -14.46 6.34
N PHE A 27 3.31 -15.70 6.64
CA PHE A 27 2.06 -15.96 7.37
C PHE A 27 2.16 -15.53 8.84
N ILE A 28 3.29 -15.81 9.50
CA ILE A 28 3.53 -15.37 10.88
C ILE A 28 3.49 -13.84 10.99
N GLU A 29 4.13 -13.13 10.05
CA GLU A 29 4.16 -11.67 10.01
C GLU A 29 2.76 -11.08 9.84
N ASN A 30 1.96 -11.69 8.95
CA ASN A 30 0.61 -11.27 8.72
C ASN A 30 -0.30 -11.43 9.96
N ASP A 31 -0.20 -12.58 10.64
CA ASP A 31 -1.11 -12.94 11.74
C ASP A 31 -0.68 -12.37 13.10
N PHE A 32 0.64 -12.31 13.35
CA PHE A 32 1.22 -11.96 14.66
C PHE A 32 2.17 -10.75 14.63
N GLY A 33 2.44 -10.20 13.45
CA GLY A 33 3.27 -9.01 13.30
C GLY A 33 4.74 -9.27 12.99
N THR A 34 5.44 -8.21 12.63
CA THR A 34 6.84 -8.22 12.17
C THR A 34 7.80 -8.76 13.22
N SER A 35 7.63 -8.38 14.49
CA SER A 35 8.47 -8.83 15.59
C SER A 35 8.39 -10.36 15.80
N SER A 36 7.22 -10.96 15.60
CA SER A 36 7.00 -12.40 15.68
C SER A 36 7.73 -13.16 14.56
N ALA A 37 7.67 -12.68 13.32
CA ALA A 37 8.40 -13.28 12.20
C ALA A 37 9.91 -13.12 12.36
N MET A 38 10.36 -11.97 12.85
CA MET A 38 11.76 -11.76 13.21
C MET A 38 12.20 -12.75 14.28
N LYS A 39 11.49 -12.87 15.39
CA LYS A 39 11.91 -13.71 16.52
C LYS A 39 11.94 -15.20 16.19
N LEU A 40 10.93 -15.71 15.50
CA LEU A 40 10.79 -17.15 15.23
C LEU A 40 11.60 -17.63 14.02
N VAL A 41 11.85 -16.74 13.05
CA VAL A 41 12.49 -17.11 11.78
C VAL A 41 13.72 -16.25 11.50
N TYR A 42 13.57 -14.97 11.16
CA TYR A 42 14.68 -14.20 10.58
C TYR A 42 15.84 -13.98 11.55
N GLN A 43 15.54 -13.82 12.83
CA GLN A 43 16.51 -13.66 13.91
C GLN A 43 16.78 -14.95 14.71
N ALA A 44 16.12 -16.05 14.38
CA ALA A 44 16.32 -17.30 15.11
C ALA A 44 17.69 -17.95 14.79
N TRP A 45 18.32 -18.52 15.82
CA TRP A 45 19.63 -19.17 15.71
C TRP A 45 19.66 -20.31 14.66
N TRP A 46 18.55 -21.03 14.51
CA TRP A 46 18.46 -22.16 13.56
C TRP A 46 18.49 -21.66 12.11
N PHE A 47 17.96 -20.46 11.86
CA PHE A 47 17.94 -19.85 10.53
C PHE A 47 19.33 -19.30 10.17
N GLU A 48 20.03 -18.68 11.12
CA GLU A 48 21.44 -18.31 10.97
C GLU A 48 22.32 -19.54 10.68
N LEU A 49 22.09 -20.65 11.40
CA LEU A 49 22.78 -21.91 11.18
C LEU A 49 22.51 -22.45 9.76
N LEU A 50 21.26 -22.38 9.29
CA LEU A 50 20.89 -22.77 7.93
C LEU A 50 21.69 -21.98 6.88
N LEU A 51 21.75 -20.64 7.01
CA LEU A 51 22.48 -19.76 6.11
C LEU A 51 24.00 -20.01 6.16
N THR A 52 24.54 -20.28 7.34
CA THR A 52 25.96 -20.62 7.55
C THR A 52 26.30 -21.95 6.89
N LEU A 53 25.48 -22.98 7.10
CA LEU A 53 25.65 -24.30 6.46
C LEU A 53 25.56 -24.19 4.94
N PHE A 54 24.63 -23.39 4.42
CA PHE A 54 24.51 -23.11 3.00
C PHE A 54 25.77 -22.44 2.45
N SER A 55 26.26 -21.38 3.10
CA SER A 55 27.49 -20.67 2.74
C SER A 55 28.71 -21.61 2.65
N ILE A 56 28.94 -22.42 3.69
CA ILE A 56 30.05 -23.37 3.72
C ILE A 56 29.90 -24.40 2.59
N THR A 57 28.67 -24.85 2.32
CA THR A 57 28.41 -25.81 1.23
C THR A 57 28.81 -25.24 -0.14
N LEU A 58 28.56 -23.95 -0.40
CA LEU A 58 28.97 -23.31 -1.65
C LEU A 58 30.50 -23.33 -1.80
N VAL A 59 31.24 -22.97 -0.74
CA VAL A 59 32.71 -22.99 -0.74
C VAL A 59 33.27 -24.40 -0.93
N VAL A 60 32.75 -25.37 -0.17
CA VAL A 60 33.16 -26.78 -0.26
C VAL A 60 32.93 -27.32 -1.68
N ASN A 61 31.81 -26.99 -2.32
CA ASN A 61 31.52 -27.42 -3.68
C ASN A 61 32.50 -26.82 -4.71
N VAL A 62 32.86 -25.54 -4.58
CA VAL A 62 33.87 -24.91 -5.45
C VAL A 62 35.20 -25.66 -5.39
N VAL A 63 35.64 -26.03 -4.19
CA VAL A 63 36.90 -26.77 -3.96
C VAL A 63 36.79 -28.23 -4.42
N LYS A 64 35.75 -28.95 -3.99
CA LYS A 64 35.52 -30.38 -4.28
C LYS A 64 35.44 -30.64 -5.79
N PHE A 65 34.75 -29.79 -6.53
CA PHE A 65 34.65 -29.90 -7.98
C PHE A 65 35.84 -29.25 -8.71
N LYS A 66 36.88 -28.80 -7.99
CA LYS A 66 38.10 -28.19 -8.53
C LYS A 66 37.79 -27.11 -9.58
N MET A 67 36.77 -26.29 -9.33
CA MET A 67 36.20 -25.39 -10.36
C MET A 67 37.24 -24.38 -10.89
N VAL A 68 38.15 -23.93 -10.02
CA VAL A 68 39.29 -23.08 -10.39
C VAL A 68 40.23 -23.78 -11.37
N LYS A 69 40.66 -25.02 -11.06
CA LYS A 69 41.52 -25.83 -11.96
C LYS A 69 40.83 -26.14 -13.29
N GLN A 70 39.50 -26.27 -13.29
CA GLN A 70 38.68 -26.46 -14.49
C GLN A 70 38.41 -25.15 -15.26
N LYS A 71 38.98 -24.01 -14.84
CA LYS A 71 38.78 -22.68 -15.44
C LYS A 71 37.30 -22.24 -15.50
N LYS A 72 36.48 -22.73 -14.56
CA LYS A 72 35.04 -22.38 -14.45
C LYS A 72 34.84 -21.05 -13.72
N TRP A 73 35.57 -20.01 -14.13
CA TRP A 73 35.61 -18.71 -13.44
C TRP A 73 34.24 -18.07 -13.26
N ALA A 74 33.35 -18.15 -14.25
CA ALA A 74 31.98 -17.66 -14.14
C ALA A 74 31.22 -18.27 -12.95
N LEU A 75 31.34 -19.59 -12.76
CA LEU A 75 30.70 -20.29 -11.64
C LEU A 75 31.39 -19.99 -10.31
N VAL A 76 32.72 -19.87 -10.30
CA VAL A 76 33.47 -19.53 -9.08
C VAL A 76 33.07 -18.15 -8.57
N ILE A 77 33.06 -17.14 -9.46
CA ILE A 77 32.65 -15.77 -9.14
C ILE A 77 31.20 -15.76 -8.65
N PHE A 78 30.30 -16.47 -9.33
CA PHE A 78 28.88 -16.54 -8.96
C PHE A 78 28.65 -17.14 -7.56
N HIS A 79 29.34 -18.23 -7.20
CA HIS A 79 29.22 -18.82 -5.86
C HIS A 79 29.91 -17.96 -4.79
N LEU A 80 31.07 -17.39 -5.09
CA LEU A 80 31.78 -16.50 -4.17
C LEU A 80 30.94 -15.25 -3.86
N ALA A 81 30.26 -14.70 -4.87
CA ALA A 81 29.35 -13.58 -4.68
C ALA A 81 28.22 -13.91 -3.69
N MET A 82 27.57 -15.08 -3.78
CA MET A 82 26.56 -15.47 -2.80
C MET A 82 27.11 -15.59 -1.38
N VAL A 83 28.33 -16.12 -1.23
CA VAL A 83 28.99 -16.20 0.08
C VAL A 83 29.27 -14.79 0.63
N LEU A 84 29.75 -13.87 -0.22
CA LEU A 84 29.97 -12.48 0.18
C LEU A 84 28.65 -11.75 0.53
N ILE A 85 27.54 -12.03 -0.16
CA ILE A 85 26.21 -11.51 0.22
C ILE A 85 25.86 -11.95 1.64
N LEU A 86 26.05 -13.23 1.97
CA LEU A 86 25.73 -13.77 3.29
C LEU A 86 26.67 -13.24 4.38
N ILE A 87 27.95 -13.03 4.06
CA ILE A 87 28.90 -12.36 4.97
C ILE A 87 28.50 -10.90 5.18
N GLY A 88 28.16 -10.17 4.12
CA GLY A 88 27.68 -8.79 4.19
C GLY A 88 26.45 -8.67 5.09
N ALA A 89 25.45 -9.52 4.87
CA ALA A 89 24.25 -9.59 5.71
C ALA A 89 24.58 -9.92 7.19
N GLY A 90 25.55 -10.80 7.44
CA GLY A 90 26.03 -11.08 8.80
C GLY A 90 26.68 -9.86 9.46
N ILE A 91 27.48 -9.09 8.72
CA ILE A 91 28.10 -7.86 9.22
C ILE A 91 27.04 -6.81 9.55
N THR A 92 26.08 -6.60 8.65
CA THR A 92 24.94 -5.70 8.89
C THR A 92 24.21 -6.08 10.17
N ARG A 93 23.92 -7.38 10.36
CA ARG A 93 23.16 -7.88 11.51
C ARG A 93 23.84 -7.66 12.87
N TYR A 94 25.15 -7.90 12.97
CA TYR A 94 25.83 -7.92 14.29
C TYR A 94 26.58 -6.64 14.62
N PHE A 95 26.91 -5.81 13.63
CA PHE A 95 27.77 -4.62 13.83
C PHE A 95 27.13 -3.32 13.38
N SER A 96 25.98 -3.37 12.70
CA SER A 96 25.28 -2.17 12.26
C SER A 96 24.08 -1.88 13.14
N TYR A 97 23.65 -0.63 13.10
CA TYR A 97 22.42 -0.20 13.74
C TYR A 97 21.71 0.81 12.86
N GLU A 98 20.40 0.84 13.03
CA GLU A 98 19.50 1.73 12.32
C GLU A 98 18.71 2.55 13.34
N GLY A 99 18.25 3.72 12.91
CA GLY A 99 17.42 4.58 13.73
C GLY A 99 16.68 5.61 12.92
N THR A 100 15.96 6.49 13.61
CA THR A 100 15.24 7.60 13.02
C THR A 100 15.66 8.90 13.70
N MET A 101 15.82 9.95 12.92
CA MET A 101 16.09 11.31 13.38
C MET A 101 14.88 12.17 13.02
N HIS A 102 14.26 12.77 14.02
CA HIS A 102 13.25 13.80 13.82
C HIS A 102 13.87 15.18 13.97
N ILE A 103 13.54 16.11 13.07
CA ILE A 103 14.00 17.50 13.12
C ILE A 103 12.83 18.39 12.72
N ARG A 104 12.59 19.45 13.50
CA ARG A 104 11.65 20.53 13.17
C ARG A 104 12.36 21.62 12.37
N GLU A 105 11.62 22.33 11.53
CA GLU A 105 12.18 23.43 10.76
C GLU A 105 12.73 24.52 11.68
N GLY A 106 13.93 25.01 11.36
CA GLY A 106 14.63 25.99 12.19
C GLY A 106 15.34 25.37 13.41
N ASP A 107 15.27 24.06 13.62
CA ASP A 107 15.94 23.35 14.70
C ASP A 107 17.09 22.47 14.19
N SER A 108 17.98 22.11 15.12
CA SER A 108 19.05 21.13 14.89
C SER A 108 18.87 19.88 15.74
N SER A 109 19.19 18.72 15.18
CA SER A 109 19.29 17.46 15.90
C SER A 109 20.64 16.79 15.68
N ASN A 110 21.19 16.22 16.75
CA ASN A 110 22.36 15.34 16.74
C ASN A 110 22.02 13.96 17.32
N THR A 111 20.75 13.60 17.37
CA THR A 111 20.29 12.44 18.12
C THR A 111 19.37 11.60 17.26
N ILE A 112 19.55 10.27 17.33
CA ILE A 112 18.69 9.30 16.66
C ILE A 112 18.01 8.39 17.69
N LEU A 113 16.80 7.94 17.39
CA LEU A 113 16.11 6.88 18.11
C LEU A 113 16.38 5.55 17.42
N SER A 114 16.86 4.54 18.15
CA SER A 114 17.14 3.22 17.59
C SER A 114 15.88 2.57 17.00
N ARG A 115 16.05 1.82 15.92
CA ARG A 115 14.99 0.98 15.37
C ARG A 115 14.68 -0.22 16.28
N ASP A 116 15.74 -0.81 16.83
CA ASP A 116 15.62 -1.91 17.79
C ASP A 116 15.09 -1.40 19.13
N THR A 117 14.37 -2.25 19.85
CA THR A 117 13.78 -1.92 21.15
C THR A 117 14.64 -2.39 22.31
N TYR A 118 14.58 -1.63 23.39
CA TYR A 118 15.37 -1.84 24.59
C TYR A 118 14.47 -1.75 25.82
N LEU A 119 14.87 -2.45 26.88
CA LEU A 119 14.58 -2.01 28.24
C LEU A 119 15.68 -1.02 28.62
N ASN A 120 15.31 0.24 28.79
CA ASN A 120 16.22 1.30 29.19
C ASN A 120 16.10 1.52 30.69
N PHE A 121 17.25 1.54 31.35
CA PHE A 121 17.38 1.62 32.80
C PHE A 121 18.10 2.90 33.17
N GLN A 122 17.53 3.65 34.12
CA GLN A 122 18.20 4.79 34.74
C GLN A 122 18.13 4.62 36.25
N ALA A 123 19.25 4.85 36.94
CA ALA A 123 19.33 4.71 38.38
C ALA A 123 20.07 5.90 38.99
N THR A 124 19.54 6.43 40.08
CA THR A 124 20.19 7.48 40.89
C THR A 124 20.35 7.00 42.32
N SER A 125 21.57 7.06 42.85
CA SER A 125 21.87 6.71 44.24
C SER A 125 22.99 7.59 44.78
N ASP A 126 22.76 8.24 45.93
CA ASP A 126 23.73 9.13 46.60
C ASP A 126 24.40 10.21 45.71
N GLY A 127 23.70 10.64 44.65
CA GLY A 127 24.18 11.65 43.69
C GLY A 127 24.87 11.07 42.44
N ASP A 128 25.16 9.77 42.40
CA ASP A 128 25.63 9.08 41.21
C ASP A 128 24.46 8.72 40.28
N PHE A 129 24.67 8.89 38.97
CA PHE A 129 23.70 8.56 37.92
C PHE A 129 24.23 7.45 37.02
N TYR A 130 23.42 6.42 36.80
CA TYR A 130 23.72 5.27 35.95
C TYR A 130 22.67 5.17 34.85
N GLU A 131 23.10 4.94 33.61
CA GLU A 131 22.22 4.72 32.47
C GLU A 131 22.73 3.57 31.61
N PHE A 132 21.88 2.60 31.32
CA PHE A 132 22.19 1.44 30.49
C PHE A 132 20.93 0.90 29.80
N SER A 133 21.11 0.07 28.78
CA SER A 133 20.00 -0.45 27.98
C SER A 133 20.26 -1.90 27.60
N GLU A 134 19.26 -2.76 27.73
CA GLU A 134 19.32 -4.16 27.30
C GLU A 134 18.42 -4.35 26.06
N PRO A 135 18.94 -4.92 24.95
CA PRO A 135 18.15 -5.14 23.75
C PRO A 135 17.09 -6.23 24.00
N VAL A 136 15.86 -5.97 23.56
CA VAL A 136 14.75 -6.92 23.68
C VAL A 136 14.02 -7.04 22.35
N LEU A 137 13.48 -8.23 22.08
CA LEU A 137 12.59 -8.45 20.94
C LEU A 137 11.33 -9.14 21.44
N PHE A 138 10.34 -8.34 21.84
CA PHE A 138 9.06 -8.85 22.29
C PHE A 138 8.15 -9.18 21.10
N SER A 139 7.45 -10.31 21.21
CA SER A 139 6.58 -10.83 20.16
C SER A 139 5.32 -11.45 20.76
N SER A 140 4.22 -11.42 20.01
CA SER A 140 2.94 -11.98 20.43
C SER A 140 2.96 -13.49 20.57
N ILE A 141 3.92 -14.15 19.91
CA ILE A 141 4.13 -15.59 19.95
C ILE A 141 5.60 -15.91 20.17
N GLY A 142 5.88 -16.95 20.96
CA GLY A 142 7.23 -17.31 21.40
C GLY A 142 7.50 -16.88 22.85
N SER A 143 8.73 -17.08 23.32
CA SER A 143 9.12 -16.74 24.69
C SER A 143 9.59 -15.29 24.78
N ASN A 144 8.99 -14.49 25.64
CA ASN A 144 9.43 -13.11 25.97
C ASN A 144 10.26 -13.05 27.26
N ALA A 145 10.83 -14.18 27.69
CA ALA A 145 11.59 -14.26 28.93
C ALA A 145 12.76 -13.27 28.94
N PHE A 146 12.84 -12.51 30.03
CA PHE A 146 13.95 -11.63 30.39
C PHE A 146 14.08 -11.70 31.90
N ASP A 147 15.25 -12.07 32.40
CA ASP A 147 15.57 -12.14 33.83
C ASP A 147 17.05 -11.75 33.97
N GLN A 148 17.31 -10.55 34.47
CA GLN A 148 18.66 -10.03 34.64
C GLN A 148 18.86 -9.37 36.01
N LYS A 149 20.06 -9.57 36.55
CA LYS A 149 20.51 -9.03 37.84
C LYS A 149 21.59 -7.99 37.63
N PHE A 150 21.38 -6.82 38.22
CA PHE A 150 22.30 -5.69 38.19
C PHE A 150 22.75 -5.36 39.61
N ASN A 151 24.02 -4.99 39.76
CA ASN A 151 24.54 -4.44 41.01
C ASN A 151 24.73 -2.93 40.81
N ILE A 152 23.91 -2.13 41.48
CA ILE A 152 23.89 -0.67 41.36
C ILE A 152 24.19 -0.08 42.72
N SER A 153 25.35 0.56 42.86
CA SER A 153 25.82 1.13 44.14
C SER A 153 25.80 0.15 45.33
N GLY A 154 26.03 -1.15 45.09
CA GLY A 154 26.03 -2.18 46.12
C GLY A 154 24.67 -2.82 46.41
N LYS A 155 23.59 -2.32 45.79
CA LYS A 155 22.26 -2.93 45.85
C LYS A 155 22.03 -3.89 44.70
N LEU A 156 21.38 -5.02 44.99
CA LEU A 156 21.05 -6.02 43.97
C LEU A 156 19.66 -5.72 43.40
N VAL A 157 19.61 -5.37 42.12
CA VAL A 157 18.37 -5.12 41.38
C VAL A 157 18.11 -6.28 40.42
N ASN A 158 17.03 -7.02 40.60
CA ASN A 158 16.55 -8.02 39.65
C ASN A 158 15.40 -7.47 38.82
N VAL A 159 15.45 -7.65 37.50
CA VAL A 159 14.35 -7.26 36.59
C VAL A 159 13.93 -8.48 35.80
N GLU A 160 12.67 -8.88 35.99
CA GLU A 160 12.05 -10.02 35.32
C GLU A 160 10.83 -9.56 34.51
N VAL A 161 10.73 -9.98 33.25
CA VAL A 161 9.54 -9.80 32.41
C VAL A 161 8.64 -11.02 32.59
N GLN A 162 7.47 -10.80 33.21
CA GLN A 162 6.48 -11.86 33.46
C GLN A 162 5.66 -12.17 32.20
N ASP A 163 5.12 -11.14 31.55
CA ASP A 163 4.40 -11.25 30.28
C ASP A 163 4.42 -9.91 29.52
N ILE A 164 3.93 -9.93 28.29
CA ILE A 164 3.66 -8.74 27.50
C ILE A 164 2.18 -8.67 27.15
N LEU A 165 1.67 -7.45 27.04
CA LEU A 165 0.30 -7.16 26.64
C LEU A 165 0.31 -6.35 25.34
N PRO A 166 0.05 -6.98 24.18
CA PRO A 166 -0.07 -6.28 22.91
C PRO A 166 -1.27 -5.34 22.89
N ASN A 167 -1.11 -4.11 22.41
CA ASN A 167 -2.18 -3.12 22.26
C ASN A 167 -3.06 -3.00 23.52
N PRO A 168 -2.46 -2.65 24.67
CA PRO A 168 -3.16 -2.62 25.94
C PRO A 168 -4.25 -1.55 25.93
N ALA A 169 -5.45 -1.92 26.34
CA ALA A 169 -6.54 -1.00 26.58
C ALA A 169 -7.29 -1.38 27.86
N ASN A 170 -7.84 -0.37 28.53
CA ASN A 170 -8.73 -0.59 29.65
C ASN A 170 -10.09 -1.06 29.10
N LEU A 171 -10.48 -2.29 29.44
CA LEU A 171 -11.81 -2.80 29.19
C LEU A 171 -12.65 -2.60 30.45
N LEU A 172 -13.81 -1.95 30.29
CA LEU A 172 -14.79 -1.88 31.35
C LEU A 172 -15.54 -3.22 31.43
N VAL A 173 -15.42 -3.92 32.55
CA VAL A 173 -16.03 -5.23 32.80
C VAL A 173 -16.95 -5.13 34.01
N GLU A 174 -18.11 -5.80 33.96
CA GLU A 174 -18.97 -5.98 35.13
C GLU A 174 -18.28 -6.87 36.17
N THR A 175 -18.24 -6.42 37.42
CA THR A 175 -17.68 -7.19 38.53
C THR A 175 -18.70 -7.35 39.66
N ASN A 176 -18.69 -8.53 40.27
CA ASN A 176 -19.44 -8.83 41.49
C ASN A 176 -18.60 -8.61 42.76
N SER A 177 -17.37 -8.10 42.62
CA SER A 177 -16.48 -7.80 43.73
C SER A 177 -16.99 -6.58 44.49
N THR A 178 -17.28 -6.75 45.78
CA THR A 178 -17.65 -5.63 46.67
C THR A 178 -16.47 -4.74 47.04
N GLU A 179 -15.24 -5.15 46.70
CA GLU A 179 -14.01 -4.39 47.01
C GLU A 179 -13.57 -3.50 45.84
N THR A 180 -13.88 -3.87 44.59
CA THR A 180 -13.40 -3.17 43.37
C THR A 180 -14.51 -2.66 42.45
N GLY A 181 -15.75 -3.12 42.61
CA GLY A 181 -16.88 -2.69 41.79
C GLY A 181 -17.39 -1.30 42.17
N GLN A 182 -17.41 -0.39 41.19
CA GLN A 182 -18.03 0.93 41.32
C GLN A 182 -18.76 1.32 40.01
N PRO A 183 -19.71 2.28 40.04
CA PRO A 183 -20.30 2.78 38.81
C PRO A 183 -19.25 3.46 37.95
N ILE A 184 -19.11 3.05 36.69
CA ILE A 184 -18.15 3.63 35.74
C ILE A 184 -18.86 3.99 34.43
N LEU A 185 -18.62 5.21 33.99
CA LEU A 185 -19.14 5.77 32.75
C LEU A 185 -18.03 5.92 31.70
N LYS A 186 -18.30 5.41 30.50
CA LYS A 186 -17.40 5.56 29.35
C LYS A 186 -17.77 6.81 28.55
N ILE A 187 -16.77 7.66 28.31
CA ILE A 187 -16.88 8.91 27.54
C ILE A 187 -15.97 8.79 26.32
N VAL A 188 -16.47 9.13 25.14
CA VAL A 188 -15.75 8.97 23.87
C VAL A 188 -15.67 10.31 23.15
N PHE A 189 -14.47 10.65 22.68
CA PHE A 189 -14.19 11.83 21.86
C PHE A 189 -13.69 11.40 20.47
N GLY A 190 -13.90 12.25 19.46
CA GLY A 190 -13.18 12.19 18.19
C GLY A 190 -11.96 13.11 18.25
N GLY A 191 -10.76 12.55 18.14
CA GLY A 191 -9.47 13.25 18.10
C GLY A 191 -8.74 13.04 16.77
N ASN A 192 -7.54 13.62 16.66
CA ASN A 192 -6.69 13.52 15.45
C ASN A 192 -6.24 12.07 15.16
N ASP A 193 -6.09 11.25 16.21
CA ASP A 193 -5.75 9.83 16.11
C ASP A 193 -7.00 8.92 16.02
N GLY A 194 -8.19 9.52 15.85
CA GLY A 194 -9.46 8.82 15.72
C GLY A 194 -10.29 8.81 17.00
N ARG A 195 -10.97 7.69 17.26
CA ARG A 195 -11.89 7.54 18.40
C ARG A 195 -11.09 7.30 19.69
N GLU A 196 -11.17 8.20 20.65
CA GLU A 196 -10.51 8.09 21.95
C GLU A 196 -11.52 7.82 23.07
N GLU A 197 -11.18 6.90 23.98
CA GLU A 197 -12.08 6.42 25.03
C GLU A 197 -11.54 6.75 26.42
N PHE A 198 -12.40 7.30 27.25
CA PHE A 198 -12.12 7.69 28.63
C PHE A 198 -13.14 7.03 29.55
N TYR A 199 -12.73 6.83 30.79
CA TYR A 199 -13.56 6.25 31.84
C TYR A 199 -13.58 7.22 33.03
N LEU A 200 -14.76 7.37 33.62
CA LEU A 200 -15.02 8.21 34.78
C LEU A 200 -15.78 7.38 35.82
N GLY A 201 -15.17 7.13 36.97
CA GLY A 201 -15.79 6.44 38.09
C GLY A 201 -16.67 7.36 38.94
N GLU A 202 -17.59 6.78 39.71
CA GLU A 202 -18.42 7.54 40.64
C GLU A 202 -17.58 8.25 41.71
N GLY A 203 -17.86 9.53 41.94
CA GLY A 203 -17.10 10.42 42.80
C GLY A 203 -15.87 11.05 42.14
N GLU A 204 -15.55 10.71 40.89
CA GLU A 204 -14.41 11.27 40.18
C GLU A 204 -14.74 12.55 39.41
N ARG A 205 -13.72 13.42 39.31
CA ARG A 205 -13.71 14.59 38.44
C ARG A 205 -12.56 14.51 37.48
N ARG A 206 -12.81 14.77 36.19
CA ARG A 206 -11.79 14.69 35.16
C ARG A 206 -11.99 15.72 34.06
N THR A 207 -10.93 16.43 33.72
CA THR A 207 -10.88 17.28 32.53
C THR A 207 -10.48 16.44 31.33
N ILE A 208 -11.31 16.41 30.30
CA ILE A 208 -11.07 15.67 29.04
C ILE A 208 -11.21 16.65 27.88
N PHE A 209 -10.14 16.86 27.12
CA PHE A 209 -10.10 17.81 26.00
C PHE A 209 -10.63 19.23 26.31
N GLY A 210 -10.40 19.69 27.55
CA GLY A 210 -10.83 21.01 28.02
C GLY A 210 -12.25 21.07 28.56
N VAL A 211 -13.00 19.95 28.56
CA VAL A 211 -14.32 19.83 29.18
C VAL A 211 -14.18 19.14 30.54
N ASN A 212 -14.69 19.76 31.60
CA ASN A 212 -14.61 19.24 32.95
C ASN A 212 -15.84 18.37 33.27
N PHE A 213 -15.62 17.08 33.50
CA PHE A 213 -16.65 16.13 33.89
C PHE A 213 -16.60 15.86 35.39
N ASP A 214 -17.76 15.73 36.02
CA ASP A 214 -17.96 15.36 37.42
C ASP A 214 -19.01 14.24 37.50
N PHE A 215 -18.65 13.10 38.10
CA PHE A 215 -19.61 12.02 38.36
C PHE A 215 -19.95 12.02 39.85
N SER A 216 -21.10 12.59 40.22
CA SER A 216 -21.55 12.69 41.62
C SER A 216 -22.11 11.39 42.17
N LYS A 217 -21.92 11.16 43.47
CA LYS A 217 -22.43 10.00 44.22
C LYS A 217 -23.93 10.06 44.50
N GLU A 218 -24.46 11.25 44.80
CA GLU A 218 -25.86 11.42 45.14
C GLU A 218 -26.50 12.61 44.42
N LEU A 219 -27.84 12.59 44.32
CA LEU A 219 -28.64 13.66 43.73
C LEU A 219 -28.45 15.01 44.45
N SER A 220 -28.29 14.98 45.77
CA SER A 220 -27.98 16.14 46.60
C SER A 220 -26.71 16.84 46.09
N ASP A 221 -25.62 16.09 45.91
CA ASP A 221 -24.35 16.61 45.41
C ASP A 221 -24.48 17.23 44.01
N SER A 222 -25.18 16.55 43.10
CA SER A 222 -25.44 17.03 41.73
C SER A 222 -26.30 18.30 41.70
N SER A 223 -27.33 18.36 42.55
CA SER A 223 -28.25 19.50 42.63
C SER A 223 -27.57 20.77 43.16
N VAL A 224 -26.51 20.60 43.97
CA VAL A 224 -25.73 21.67 44.60
C VAL A 224 -24.54 22.10 43.73
N VAL A 225 -24.28 21.47 42.58
CA VAL A 225 -23.23 21.91 41.64
C VAL A 225 -23.54 23.32 41.14
N ASP A 226 -22.82 24.28 41.72
CA ASP A 226 -22.75 25.68 41.29
C ASP A 226 -21.63 25.83 40.26
N PHE A 227 -21.99 26.02 39.00
CA PHE A 227 -21.06 26.19 37.88
C PHE A 227 -20.28 27.52 37.91
N THR A 228 -20.62 28.43 38.83
CA THR A 228 -19.92 29.71 39.02
C THR A 228 -18.74 29.57 39.99
N GLU A 229 -18.81 28.62 40.92
CA GLU A 229 -17.76 28.35 41.92
C GLU A 229 -17.06 27.00 41.72
N SER A 230 -17.69 26.05 41.00
CA SER A 230 -17.14 24.71 40.72
C SER A 230 -16.58 24.61 39.29
N PRO A 231 -15.41 23.98 39.08
CA PRO A 231 -14.79 23.86 37.77
C PRO A 231 -15.46 22.85 36.83
N ALA A 232 -16.63 22.28 37.15
CA ALA A 232 -17.30 21.30 36.28
C ALA A 232 -18.07 21.99 35.14
N ASP A 233 -18.00 21.44 33.92
CA ASP A 233 -18.84 21.85 32.80
C ASP A 233 -20.03 20.91 32.63
N ILE A 234 -19.84 19.63 32.97
CA ILE A 234 -20.83 18.57 32.87
C ILE A 234 -20.82 17.76 34.16
N ASN A 235 -21.98 17.62 34.77
CA ASN A 235 -22.19 16.77 35.92
C ASN A 235 -23.10 15.60 35.55
N VAL A 236 -22.71 14.40 35.96
CA VAL A 236 -23.46 13.15 35.79
C VAL A 236 -23.69 12.54 37.16
N TYR A 237 -24.82 11.87 37.36
CA TYR A 237 -25.04 11.04 38.55
C TYR A 237 -25.90 9.82 38.21
N TYR A 238 -25.78 8.79 39.02
CA TYR A 238 -26.50 7.53 38.90
C TYR A 238 -27.44 7.37 40.10
N SER A 239 -28.74 7.20 39.85
CA SER A 239 -29.72 7.03 40.91
C SER A 239 -30.96 6.30 40.41
N GLY A 240 -31.43 5.30 41.16
CA GLY A 240 -32.66 4.57 40.81
C GLY A 240 -32.56 3.83 39.47
N ASP A 241 -31.40 3.24 39.18
CA ASP A 241 -31.06 2.54 37.93
C ASP A 241 -31.07 3.40 36.65
N GLU A 242 -31.08 4.73 36.80
CA GLU A 242 -30.99 5.68 35.68
C GLU A 242 -29.80 6.63 35.85
N LEU A 243 -29.20 7.02 34.73
CA LEU A 243 -28.20 8.08 34.67
C LEU A 243 -28.86 9.40 34.34
N PHE A 244 -28.33 10.47 34.93
CA PHE A 244 -28.79 11.83 34.71
C PHE A 244 -27.62 12.75 34.42
N ILE A 245 -27.88 13.81 33.65
CA ILE A 245 -26.90 14.79 33.22
C ILE A 245 -27.39 16.22 33.50
N LYS A 246 -26.46 17.08 33.93
CA LYS A 246 -26.63 18.54 34.06
C LYS A 246 -25.43 19.22 33.43
N SER A 247 -25.67 20.22 32.59
CA SER A 247 -24.60 20.95 31.91
C SER A 247 -24.61 22.43 32.24
N LYS A 248 -23.43 23.05 32.21
CA LYS A 248 -23.23 24.50 32.35
C LYS A 248 -23.77 25.28 31.16
N THR A 249 -23.70 24.70 29.96
CA THR A 249 -24.15 25.33 28.70
C THR A 249 -25.31 24.56 28.09
N GLU A 250 -26.02 25.19 27.15
CA GLU A 250 -26.97 24.46 26.32
C GLU A 250 -26.24 23.40 25.50
N MET A 251 -26.88 22.25 25.32
CA MET A 251 -26.32 21.12 24.58
C MET A 251 -27.33 20.54 23.60
N SER A 252 -26.89 20.22 22.39
CA SER A 252 -27.67 19.35 21.50
C SER A 252 -27.31 17.89 21.76
N GLU A 253 -28.33 17.03 21.85
CA GLU A 253 -28.23 15.58 21.96
C GLU A 253 -28.72 14.94 20.65
N MET A 254 -27.98 13.98 20.11
CA MET A 254 -28.40 13.14 18.99
C MET A 254 -28.21 11.66 19.33
N VAL A 255 -29.31 10.92 19.44
CA VAL A 255 -29.26 9.47 19.67
C VAL A 255 -28.75 8.77 18.42
N MET A 256 -27.62 8.05 18.48
CA MET A 256 -26.92 7.58 17.27
C MET A 256 -27.73 6.58 16.44
N ILE A 257 -28.49 5.70 17.08
CA ILE A 257 -29.23 4.65 16.36
C ILE A 257 -30.48 5.19 15.66
N THR A 258 -31.21 6.11 16.30
CA THR A 258 -32.45 6.68 15.75
C THR A 258 -32.24 8.00 15.00
N GLN A 259 -31.07 8.62 15.16
CA GLN A 259 -30.75 9.98 14.71
C GLN A 259 -31.71 11.05 15.29
N ALA A 260 -32.45 10.72 16.35
CA ALA A 260 -33.36 11.64 17.00
C ALA A 260 -32.56 12.74 17.71
N GLN A 261 -32.89 13.99 17.40
CA GLN A 261 -32.23 15.17 17.97
C GLN A 261 -33.09 15.82 19.05
N SER A 262 -32.45 16.27 20.13
CA SER A 262 -33.08 17.05 21.18
C SER A 262 -32.13 18.14 21.68
N VAL A 263 -32.65 19.16 22.35
CA VAL A 263 -31.86 20.24 22.95
C VAL A 263 -32.07 20.20 24.46
N LEU A 264 -30.96 20.21 25.21
CA LEU A 264 -30.90 20.18 26.66
C LEU A 264 -30.54 21.58 27.18
N PRO A 265 -31.47 22.29 27.84
CA PRO A 265 -31.20 23.61 28.41
C PRO A 265 -30.10 23.60 29.49
N ALA A 266 -29.30 24.67 29.53
CA ALA A 266 -28.28 24.88 30.55
C ALA A 266 -28.86 24.86 31.99
N GLY A 267 -28.11 24.29 32.93
CA GLY A 267 -28.41 24.30 34.37
C GLY A 267 -29.53 23.36 34.83
N ARG A 268 -30.19 22.64 33.91
CA ARG A 268 -31.27 21.69 34.23
C ARG A 268 -30.78 20.24 34.19
N ILE A 269 -31.43 19.40 34.99
CA ILE A 269 -31.17 17.95 35.03
C ILE A 269 -32.04 17.25 34.00
N HIS A 270 -31.44 16.35 33.22
CA HIS A 270 -32.08 15.54 32.20
C HIS A 270 -31.65 14.07 32.33
N PRO A 271 -32.47 13.09 31.92
CA PRO A 271 -32.02 11.71 31.78
C PRO A 271 -30.88 11.64 30.74
N LEU A 272 -29.78 10.98 31.10
CA LEU A 272 -28.64 10.77 30.21
C LEU A 272 -28.92 9.56 29.32
N LYS A 273 -28.96 9.78 28.01
CA LYS A 273 -29.01 8.70 27.02
C LYS A 273 -27.62 8.25 26.63
N LEU A 274 -27.34 6.96 26.84
CA LEU A 274 -26.12 6.31 26.36
C LEU A 274 -26.14 6.20 24.83
N ARG A 275 -24.97 5.97 24.23
CA ARG A 275 -24.75 5.87 22.78
C ARG A 275 -25.38 7.04 22.01
N SER A 276 -25.29 8.23 22.60
CA SER A 276 -25.83 9.47 22.06
C SER A 276 -24.70 10.49 21.98
N PHE A 277 -24.67 11.24 20.88
CA PHE A 277 -23.72 12.32 20.65
C PHE A 277 -24.24 13.59 21.31
N TYR A 278 -23.41 14.21 22.13
CA TYR A 278 -23.69 15.43 22.83
C TYR A 278 -22.73 16.51 22.34
N ASN A 279 -23.25 17.70 22.06
CA ASN A 279 -22.46 18.82 21.56
C ASN A 279 -22.83 20.10 22.31
N THR A 280 -21.82 20.77 22.88
CA THR A 280 -21.95 22.06 23.57
C THR A 280 -21.83 23.26 22.62
N GLY A 281 -21.66 23.02 21.31
CA GLY A 281 -21.36 24.02 20.29
C GLY A 281 -19.87 24.16 20.02
N GLU A 282 -19.02 24.02 21.04
CA GLU A 282 -17.56 24.05 20.92
C GLU A 282 -16.94 22.64 20.89
N LYS A 283 -17.52 21.69 21.63
CA LYS A 283 -16.99 20.34 21.81
C LYS A 283 -18.09 19.29 21.69
N GLY A 284 -17.79 18.22 20.93
CA GLY A 284 -18.65 17.06 20.76
C GLY A 284 -18.06 15.81 21.43
N PHE A 285 -18.89 15.06 22.15
CA PHE A 285 -18.50 13.81 22.81
C PHE A 285 -19.70 12.87 22.94
N VAL A 286 -19.44 11.63 23.34
CA VAL A 286 -20.43 10.56 23.39
C VAL A 286 -20.31 9.88 24.74
N PHE A 287 -21.43 9.73 25.45
CA PHE A 287 -21.51 8.77 26.55
C PHE A 287 -21.75 7.39 25.94
N GLY A 288 -20.73 6.54 25.99
CA GLY A 288 -20.71 5.24 25.30
C GLY A 288 -21.50 4.18 26.05
N ASP A 289 -20.82 3.49 26.95
CA ASP A 289 -21.39 2.45 27.81
C ASP A 289 -21.29 2.86 29.29
N PHE A 290 -22.13 2.27 30.13
CA PHE A 290 -22.13 2.45 31.57
C PHE A 290 -22.26 1.10 32.24
N VAL A 291 -21.55 0.91 33.35
CA VAL A 291 -21.64 -0.27 34.18
C VAL A 291 -21.83 0.16 35.63
N ALA A 292 -22.90 -0.29 36.27
CA ALA A 292 -23.25 0.10 37.65
C ALA A 292 -22.30 -0.48 38.71
N SER A 293 -21.69 -1.64 38.43
CA SER A 293 -20.65 -2.25 39.26
C SER A 293 -19.55 -2.76 38.34
N GLY A 294 -18.64 -1.87 37.98
CA GLY A 294 -17.62 -2.09 36.97
C GLY A 294 -16.22 -1.97 37.51
N GLU A 295 -15.28 -2.65 36.85
CA GLU A 295 -13.84 -2.54 37.07
C GLU A 295 -13.16 -2.37 35.70
N LEU A 296 -12.10 -1.56 35.65
CA LEU A 296 -11.28 -1.43 34.45
C LEU A 296 -10.19 -2.51 34.45
N GLN A 297 -10.34 -3.49 33.59
CA GLN A 297 -9.34 -4.52 33.38
C GLN A 297 -8.45 -4.17 32.20
N LEU A 298 -7.13 -4.11 32.43
CA LEU A 298 -6.17 -3.94 31.34
C LEU A 298 -6.10 -5.23 30.51
N THR A 299 -6.48 -5.16 29.23
CA THR A 299 -6.49 -6.30 28.31
C THR A 299 -5.91 -5.95 26.95
N SER A 300 -5.60 -6.95 26.15
CA SER A 300 -5.13 -6.79 24.77
C SER A 300 -6.32 -6.60 23.84
N THR A 301 -6.31 -5.54 23.03
CA THR A 301 -7.35 -5.35 22.00
C THR A 301 -7.07 -6.14 20.72
N ALA A 302 -5.81 -6.50 20.48
CA ALA A 302 -5.39 -7.25 19.30
C ALA A 302 -4.09 -8.01 19.55
N VAL A 303 -4.05 -9.26 19.11
CA VAL A 303 -2.88 -10.15 19.23
C VAL A 303 -1.71 -9.67 18.37
N LYS A 304 -1.98 -9.09 17.20
CA LYS A 304 -0.95 -8.68 16.25
C LYS A 304 -0.19 -7.44 16.74
N LEU A 305 1.15 -7.52 16.76
CA LEU A 305 2.03 -6.39 17.06
C LEU A 305 2.49 -5.71 15.77
N GLU A 306 1.96 -4.51 15.52
CA GLU A 306 2.41 -3.65 14.43
C GLU A 306 3.47 -2.67 14.92
N ASN A 307 4.18 -2.00 14.01
CA ASN A 307 5.23 -1.05 14.42
C ASN A 307 4.69 0.13 15.25
N SER A 308 3.43 0.50 15.04
CA SER A 308 2.71 1.52 15.81
C SER A 308 2.07 1.00 17.10
N SER A 309 2.07 -0.32 17.34
CA SER A 309 1.44 -0.91 18.52
C SER A 309 2.13 -0.46 19.80
N ILE A 310 1.31 -0.11 20.80
CA ILE A 310 1.77 0.02 22.17
C ILE A 310 1.88 -1.39 22.77
N VAL A 311 2.93 -1.62 23.56
CA VAL A 311 3.15 -2.87 24.30
C VAL A 311 3.21 -2.52 25.78
N GLY A 312 2.39 -3.18 26.58
CA GLY A 312 2.54 -3.22 28.03
C GLY A 312 3.49 -4.34 28.41
N VAL A 313 4.59 -4.04 29.09
CA VAL A 313 5.55 -5.03 29.58
C VAL A 313 5.34 -5.20 31.07
N HIS A 314 4.90 -6.38 31.49
CA HIS A 314 4.68 -6.70 32.89
C HIS A 314 6.03 -7.02 33.55
N LEU A 315 6.49 -6.13 34.43
CA LEU A 315 7.77 -6.25 35.10
C LEU A 315 7.58 -6.60 36.56
N LYS A 316 8.36 -7.61 37.00
CA LYS A 316 8.68 -7.83 38.40
C LYS A 316 10.09 -7.29 38.66
N VAL A 317 10.18 -6.26 39.50
CA VAL A 317 11.45 -5.63 39.88
C VAL A 317 11.70 -5.87 41.36
N SER A 318 12.81 -6.52 41.71
CA SER A 318 13.24 -6.72 43.10
C SER A 318 14.45 -5.85 43.39
N ILE A 319 14.37 -4.98 44.39
CA ILE A 319 15.51 -4.19 44.90
C ILE A 319 15.82 -4.69 46.30
N ASP A 320 16.93 -5.41 46.44
CA ASP A 320 17.28 -6.16 47.66
C ASP A 320 16.12 -7.10 48.09
N ASP A 321 15.40 -6.77 49.18
CA ASP A 321 14.26 -7.56 49.69
C ASP A 321 12.88 -6.98 49.28
N GLU A 322 12.83 -5.83 48.62
CA GLU A 322 11.58 -5.18 48.19
C GLU A 322 11.18 -5.59 46.78
N GLU A 323 9.96 -6.09 46.59
CA GLU A 323 9.42 -6.48 45.28
C GLU A 323 8.37 -5.49 44.78
N PHE A 324 8.47 -5.13 43.50
CA PHE A 324 7.52 -4.31 42.78
C PHE A 324 6.99 -5.07 41.56
N ASP A 325 5.70 -4.94 41.30
CA ASP A 325 5.01 -5.57 40.18
C ASP A 325 4.21 -4.49 39.44
N ARG A 326 4.64 -4.13 38.22
CA ARG A 326 4.05 -3.02 37.43
C ARG A 326 4.16 -3.25 35.93
N TYR A 327 3.29 -2.60 35.18
CA TYR A 327 3.40 -2.49 33.73
C TYR A 327 4.22 -1.27 33.30
N VAL A 328 5.09 -1.46 32.32
CA VAL A 328 5.77 -0.39 31.59
C VAL A 328 5.22 -0.34 30.17
N PHE A 329 4.85 0.85 29.70
CA PHE A 329 4.25 1.02 28.37
C PHE A 329 5.22 1.69 27.41
N GLY A 330 5.27 1.20 26.18
CA GLY A 330 6.07 1.78 25.13
C GLY A 330 5.76 1.19 23.76
N ARG A 331 6.50 1.63 22.74
CA ARG A 331 6.31 1.18 21.35
C ARG A 331 7.65 1.06 20.63
N THR A 332 7.65 0.28 19.55
CA THR A 332 8.82 0.16 18.67
C THR A 332 9.12 1.50 17.99
N GLY A 333 10.41 1.89 17.94
CA GLY A 333 10.86 3.14 17.31
C GLY A 333 10.49 4.43 18.04
N GLY A 334 9.73 4.37 19.14
CA GLY A 334 9.40 5.52 19.97
C GLY A 334 10.12 5.48 21.33
N GLU A 335 10.31 6.63 21.95
CA GLU A 335 10.81 6.70 23.33
C GLU A 335 9.80 6.08 24.30
N GLY A 336 10.30 5.29 25.25
CA GLY A 336 9.49 4.70 26.30
C GLY A 336 9.20 5.68 27.42
N ARG A 337 8.05 5.51 28.09
CA ARG A 337 7.78 6.22 29.35
C ARG A 337 8.44 5.45 30.50
N ALA A 338 9.22 6.15 31.32
CA ALA A 338 9.87 5.54 32.48
C ALA A 338 8.88 5.34 33.64
N GLU A 339 8.89 4.13 34.18
CA GLU A 339 8.26 3.81 35.47
C GLU A 339 9.33 3.80 36.56
N ILE A 340 9.02 4.40 37.71
CA ILE A 340 9.99 4.64 38.79
C ILE A 340 9.70 3.70 39.97
N PHE A 341 10.75 3.01 40.41
CA PHE A 341 10.83 2.10 41.54
C PHE A 341 11.78 2.72 42.59
N LYS A 342 11.27 2.99 43.79
CA LYS A 342 12.03 3.68 44.84
C LYS A 342 12.26 2.72 46.00
N SER A 343 13.51 2.59 46.43
CA SER A 343 13.90 1.75 47.57
C SER A 343 15.14 2.32 48.27
N ASP A 344 15.01 2.64 49.57
CA ASP A 344 15.99 3.26 50.48
C ASP A 344 17.27 3.88 49.86
N GLY A 345 17.21 5.10 49.33
CA GLY A 345 18.39 5.77 48.74
C GLY A 345 18.74 5.37 47.30
N LEU A 346 17.93 4.51 46.66
CA LEU A 346 17.99 4.20 45.23
C LEU A 346 16.67 4.56 44.54
N GLU A 347 16.76 5.38 43.50
CA GLU A 347 15.68 5.62 42.55
C GLU A 347 16.02 4.93 41.23
N PHE A 348 15.35 3.81 40.95
CA PHE A 348 15.55 3.00 39.76
C PHE A 348 14.36 3.18 38.82
N SER A 349 14.59 3.35 37.53
CA SER A 349 13.52 3.48 36.55
C SER A 349 13.74 2.61 35.33
N VAL A 350 12.64 2.11 34.79
CA VAL A 350 12.62 1.25 33.60
C VAL A 350 11.67 1.84 32.58
N SER A 351 12.12 1.96 31.33
CA SER A 351 11.26 2.28 30.20
C SER A 351 11.44 1.24 29.09
N TYR A 352 10.38 0.97 28.33
CA TYR A 352 10.43 0.11 27.15
C TYR A 352 10.31 0.96 25.89
N GLY A 353 11.26 0.85 24.96
CA GLY A 353 11.20 1.59 23.69
C GLY A 353 12.55 1.71 23.00
N ALA A 354 12.62 2.62 22.02
CA ALA A 354 13.86 2.98 21.35
C ALA A 354 14.85 3.63 22.32
N LYS A 355 16.13 3.31 22.15
CA LYS A 355 17.24 3.95 22.84
C LYS A 355 17.66 5.20 22.08
N ARG A 356 18.00 6.26 22.82
CA ARG A 356 18.59 7.49 22.29
C ARG A 356 20.08 7.30 22.00
N ILE A 357 20.51 7.56 20.76
CA ILE A 357 21.91 7.48 20.32
C ILE A 357 22.36 8.87 19.87
N LYS A 358 23.40 9.40 20.52
CA LYS A 358 23.96 10.71 20.18
C LYS A 358 25.02 10.58 19.09
N LEU A 359 24.85 11.37 18.03
CA LEU A 359 25.79 11.51 16.93
C LEU A 359 26.87 12.54 17.26
N PRO A 360 28.06 12.44 16.64
CA PRO A 360 29.16 13.35 16.89
C PRO A 360 29.14 14.59 15.97
N PHE A 361 28.04 14.81 15.25
CA PHE A 361 27.73 15.97 14.41
C PHE A 361 26.21 16.23 14.49
N SER A 362 25.75 17.37 13.97
CA SER A 362 24.33 17.73 13.95
C SER A 362 23.85 18.05 12.55
N LEU A 363 22.55 17.87 12.32
CA LEU A 363 21.84 18.34 11.14
C LEU A 363 20.87 19.42 11.57
N PHE A 364 20.90 20.57 10.90
CA PHE A 364 19.93 21.65 11.06
C PHE A 364 18.95 21.62 9.89
N LEU A 365 17.65 21.58 10.15
CA LEU A 365 16.63 21.60 9.09
C LEU A 365 16.37 23.05 8.68
N ASN A 366 16.83 23.41 7.48
CA ASN A 366 16.58 24.73 6.90
C ASN A 366 15.14 24.86 6.42
N ASP A 367 14.63 23.85 5.71
CA ASP A 367 13.31 23.86 5.06
C ASP A 367 12.87 22.43 4.73
N PHE A 368 11.59 22.10 4.96
CA PHE A 368 10.96 20.87 4.49
C PHE A 368 10.03 21.19 3.30
N ILE A 369 10.26 20.52 2.19
CA ILE A 369 9.59 20.79 0.92
C ILE A 369 8.76 19.57 0.53
N MET A 370 7.46 19.76 0.34
CA MET A 370 6.56 18.71 -0.16
C MET A 370 5.85 19.14 -1.45
N ASP A 371 6.18 18.44 -2.53
CA ASP A 371 5.45 18.54 -3.80
C ASP A 371 4.20 17.67 -3.74
N ARG A 372 3.09 18.15 -4.29
CA ARG A 372 1.81 17.42 -4.37
C ARG A 372 1.43 17.10 -5.80
N TYR A 373 0.61 16.07 -5.98
CA TYR A 373 -0.06 15.87 -7.26
C TYR A 373 -1.15 16.93 -7.45
N PRO A 374 -1.24 17.55 -8.64
CA PRO A 374 -2.19 18.63 -8.93
C PRO A 374 -3.62 18.30 -8.49
N GLY A 375 -4.29 19.22 -7.81
CA GLY A 375 -5.67 19.08 -7.35
C GLY A 375 -5.89 17.99 -6.30
N THR A 376 -4.83 17.55 -5.60
CA THR A 376 -4.90 16.59 -4.50
C THR A 376 -4.01 17.00 -3.33
N ASN A 377 -4.26 16.41 -2.16
CA ASN A 377 -3.35 16.49 -1.01
C ASN A 377 -2.33 15.33 -0.97
N SER A 378 -2.23 14.55 -2.05
CA SER A 378 -1.31 13.42 -2.09
C SER A 378 0.11 13.91 -2.37
N PRO A 379 1.12 13.51 -1.55
CA PRO A 379 2.50 13.86 -1.82
C PRO A 379 2.97 13.18 -3.11
N ALA A 380 3.61 13.97 -3.98
CA ALA A 380 4.32 13.50 -5.17
C ALA A 380 5.81 13.31 -4.89
N SER A 381 6.39 14.19 -4.06
CA SER A 381 7.77 14.15 -3.63
C SER A 381 7.89 14.90 -2.30
N TYR A 382 8.87 14.55 -1.48
CA TYR A 382 9.23 15.33 -0.30
C TYR A 382 10.75 15.34 -0.13
N ALA A 383 11.27 16.45 0.37
CA ALA A 383 12.69 16.72 0.51
C ALA A 383 12.96 17.55 1.76
N SER A 384 14.14 17.37 2.36
CA SER A 384 14.64 18.22 3.44
C SER A 384 15.90 18.93 2.99
N GLU A 385 15.90 20.25 3.07
CA GLU A 385 17.11 21.07 2.96
C GLU A 385 17.75 21.15 4.35
N VAL A 386 18.94 20.56 4.50
CA VAL A 386 19.62 20.46 5.80
C VAL A 386 21.03 21.03 5.75
N THR A 387 21.46 21.65 6.84
CA THR A 387 22.87 22.03 7.03
C THR A 387 23.54 20.96 7.91
N LEU A 388 24.53 20.27 7.36
CA LEU A 388 25.43 19.41 8.13
C LEU A 388 26.42 20.28 8.91
N ILE A 389 26.52 20.06 10.22
CA ILE A 389 27.45 20.79 11.10
C ILE A 389 28.29 19.77 11.88
N ASP A 390 29.58 19.68 11.56
CA ASP A 390 30.56 18.81 12.24
C ASP A 390 31.79 19.62 12.68
N ASP A 391 31.80 20.04 13.94
CA ASP A 391 32.88 20.85 14.53
C ASP A 391 34.22 20.11 14.60
N ARG A 392 34.22 18.76 14.60
CA ARG A 392 35.46 17.96 14.71
C ARG A 392 36.29 18.04 13.43
N SER A 393 35.61 18.20 12.30
CA SER A 393 36.21 18.34 10.97
C SER A 393 36.09 19.75 10.39
N ASN A 394 35.46 20.67 11.15
CA ASN A 394 35.16 22.05 10.75
C ASN A 394 34.37 22.12 9.43
N ILE A 395 33.40 21.22 9.28
CA ILE A 395 32.52 21.12 8.11
C ILE A 395 31.19 21.78 8.42
N ARG A 396 30.77 22.67 7.52
CA ARG A 396 29.42 23.24 7.48
C ARG A 396 28.96 23.30 6.03
N GLU A 397 28.06 22.40 5.65
CA GLU A 397 27.65 22.21 4.26
C GLU A 397 26.13 22.04 4.15
N ASP A 398 25.54 22.65 3.14
CA ASP A 398 24.12 22.50 2.82
C ASP A 398 23.91 21.28 1.93
N HIS A 399 22.91 20.47 2.27
CA HIS A 399 22.56 19.23 1.60
C HIS A 399 21.05 19.12 1.42
N ARG A 400 20.61 18.63 0.27
CA ARG A 400 19.21 18.29 0.02
C ARG A 400 19.02 16.78 0.10
N ILE A 401 18.25 16.31 1.09
CA ILE A 401 17.91 14.89 1.26
C ILE A 401 16.53 14.65 0.65
N TYR A 402 16.42 13.74 -0.32
CA TYR A 402 15.16 13.40 -0.98
C TYR A 402 15.21 11.99 -1.57
N MET A 403 14.17 11.56 -2.27
CA MET A 403 14.08 10.22 -2.85
C MET A 403 15.33 9.85 -3.67
N ASN A 404 15.98 8.74 -3.29
CA ASN A 404 17.22 8.21 -3.87
C ASN A 404 18.45 9.14 -3.79
N HIS A 405 18.39 10.22 -3.01
CA HIS A 405 19.50 11.15 -2.79
C HIS A 405 19.70 11.33 -1.29
N ILE A 406 20.76 10.69 -0.80
CA ILE A 406 21.07 10.56 0.61
C ILE A 406 22.17 11.51 1.04
N LEU A 407 22.17 11.86 2.31
CA LEU A 407 23.36 12.42 2.96
C LEU A 407 24.18 11.26 3.53
N ASP A 408 25.45 11.17 3.14
CA ASP A 408 26.41 10.19 3.67
C ASP A 408 27.56 10.93 4.36
N HIS A 409 27.66 10.80 5.69
CA HIS A 409 28.71 11.46 6.47
C HIS A 409 29.13 10.62 7.67
N GLY A 410 30.44 10.46 7.88
CA GLY A 410 30.98 9.76 9.05
C GLY A 410 30.55 8.30 9.20
N GLY A 411 30.15 7.63 8.12
CA GLY A 411 29.61 6.26 8.13
C GLY A 411 28.10 6.18 8.35
N PHE A 412 27.41 7.32 8.52
CA PHE A 412 25.97 7.42 8.66
C PHE A 412 25.34 7.83 7.33
N ARG A 413 24.25 7.17 6.97
CA ARG A 413 23.44 7.52 5.81
C ARG A 413 22.06 7.94 6.24
N PHE A 414 21.65 9.11 5.80
CA PHE A 414 20.34 9.69 6.09
C PHE A 414 19.47 9.62 4.85
N PHE A 415 18.30 9.02 5.02
CA PHE A 415 17.28 8.84 4.01
C PHE A 415 16.04 9.60 4.45
N GLN A 416 15.47 10.39 3.55
CA GLN A 416 14.17 10.98 3.79
C GLN A 416 13.13 9.84 3.89
N SER A 417 12.42 9.73 5.02
CA SER A 417 11.53 8.58 5.29
C SER A 417 10.08 8.93 5.59
N SER A 418 9.84 10.05 6.29
CA SER A 418 8.50 10.56 6.58
C SER A 418 8.58 12.04 6.96
N PHE A 419 7.45 12.64 7.30
CA PHE A 419 7.30 14.04 7.68
C PHE A 419 6.16 14.22 8.69
N ASP A 420 6.14 15.38 9.34
CA ASP A 420 5.04 15.78 10.24
C ASP A 420 3.81 16.21 9.41
N GLN A 421 2.60 15.94 9.89
CA GLN A 421 1.36 16.30 9.16
C GLN A 421 1.14 17.81 9.02
N ASP A 422 1.81 18.62 9.84
CA ASP A 422 1.80 20.08 9.72
C ASP A 422 2.85 20.60 8.72
N GLU A 423 3.62 19.72 8.08
CA GLU A 423 4.64 20.00 7.07
C GLU A 423 5.84 20.81 7.58
N LEU A 424 6.03 20.89 8.89
CA LEU A 424 7.08 21.69 9.52
C LEU A 424 8.18 20.81 10.17
N GLY A 425 8.23 19.53 9.80
CA GLY A 425 9.21 18.60 10.34
C GLY A 425 9.44 17.38 9.48
N THR A 426 10.65 16.83 9.63
CA THR A 426 11.15 15.71 8.84
C THR A 426 11.52 14.52 9.70
N TYR A 427 11.27 13.32 9.19
CA TYR A 427 11.81 12.08 9.73
C TYR A 427 12.84 11.51 8.75
N LEU A 428 14.09 11.50 9.18
CA LEU A 428 15.19 10.87 8.45
C LEU A 428 15.44 9.46 9.02
N SER A 429 15.37 8.44 8.17
CA SER A 429 15.89 7.12 8.50
C SER A 429 17.41 7.14 8.42
N VAL A 430 18.07 6.61 9.45
CA VAL A 430 19.53 6.67 9.61
C VAL A 430 20.07 5.25 9.68
N ASN A 431 21.07 4.94 8.86
CA ASN A 431 21.76 3.65 8.87
C ASN A 431 23.26 3.87 9.05
N HIS A 432 23.87 3.13 9.98
CA HIS A 432 25.31 3.03 10.16
C HIS A 432 25.82 1.61 9.81
N ASP A 433 25.90 1.32 8.51
CA ASP A 433 26.34 0.03 7.94
C ASP A 433 27.32 0.21 6.77
N TYR A 434 28.46 0.87 7.02
CA TYR A 434 29.46 1.09 5.97
C TYR A 434 30.00 -0.24 5.40
N TRP A 435 30.41 -1.18 6.27
CA TRP A 435 31.07 -2.41 5.87
C TRP A 435 30.13 -3.45 5.25
N GLY A 436 28.94 -3.66 5.83
CA GLY A 436 27.95 -4.58 5.29
C GLY A 436 27.45 -4.10 3.93
N THR A 437 27.19 -2.80 3.79
CA THR A 437 26.85 -2.22 2.48
C THR A 437 27.98 -2.44 1.45
N LEU A 438 29.22 -2.06 1.78
CA LEU A 438 30.34 -2.16 0.84
C LEU A 438 30.55 -3.60 0.34
N ILE A 439 30.55 -4.57 1.26
CA ILE A 439 30.74 -5.98 0.93
C ILE A 439 29.58 -6.48 0.07
N THR A 440 28.36 -6.11 0.41
CA THR A 440 27.16 -6.51 -0.33
C THR A 440 27.15 -5.91 -1.74
N TYR A 441 27.60 -4.67 -1.92
CA TYR A 441 27.68 -4.02 -3.24
C TYR A 441 28.75 -4.66 -4.13
N ILE A 442 29.93 -4.96 -3.56
CA ILE A 442 30.95 -5.76 -4.26
C ILE A 442 30.38 -7.13 -4.64
N ALA A 443 29.63 -7.76 -3.74
CA ALA A 443 29.02 -9.05 -3.98
C ALA A 443 27.97 -9.00 -5.10
N TYR A 444 27.11 -7.97 -5.16
CA TYR A 444 26.15 -7.77 -6.24
C TYR A 444 26.82 -7.49 -7.59
N ALA A 445 27.90 -6.71 -7.60
CA ALA A 445 28.71 -6.50 -8.80
C ALA A 445 29.33 -7.83 -9.30
N LEU A 446 29.91 -8.62 -8.41
CA LEU A 446 30.45 -9.94 -8.74
C LEU A 446 29.36 -10.94 -9.15
N PHE A 447 28.20 -10.92 -8.50
CA PHE A 447 27.06 -11.77 -8.83
C PHE A 447 26.59 -11.51 -10.26
N THR A 448 26.42 -10.23 -10.60
CA THR A 448 26.03 -9.76 -11.93
C THR A 448 27.09 -10.12 -12.97
N LEU A 449 28.37 -9.86 -12.68
CA LEU A 449 29.48 -10.26 -13.53
C LEU A 449 29.51 -11.78 -13.76
N GLY A 450 29.33 -12.57 -12.70
CA GLY A 450 29.25 -14.01 -12.75
C GLY A 450 28.13 -14.50 -13.67
N LEU A 451 26.92 -13.93 -13.53
CA LEU A 451 25.78 -14.20 -14.40
C LEU A 451 26.07 -13.88 -15.87
N ILE A 452 26.63 -12.71 -16.15
CA ILE A 452 26.99 -12.30 -17.53
C ILE A 452 28.05 -13.25 -18.10
N MET A 453 29.11 -13.56 -17.34
CA MET A 453 30.17 -14.46 -17.76
C MET A 453 29.69 -15.89 -18.07
N VAL A 454 28.57 -16.34 -17.49
CA VAL A 454 28.01 -17.67 -17.78
C VAL A 454 27.67 -17.83 -19.27
N PHE A 455 27.18 -16.76 -19.91
CA PHE A 455 26.78 -16.77 -21.32
C PHE A 455 27.97 -16.82 -22.29
N PHE A 456 29.10 -16.21 -21.91
CA PHE A 456 30.29 -16.11 -22.78
C PHE A 456 31.35 -17.19 -22.50
N SER A 457 31.34 -17.80 -21.32
CA SER A 457 32.34 -18.78 -20.94
C SER A 457 32.15 -20.13 -21.65
N LYS A 458 33.21 -20.60 -22.33
CA LYS A 458 33.25 -21.88 -23.04
C LYS A 458 33.22 -23.11 -22.12
N TYR A 459 33.35 -22.94 -20.81
CA TYR A 459 33.46 -24.06 -19.85
C TYR A 459 32.21 -24.26 -18.99
N THR A 460 31.15 -23.48 -19.25
CA THR A 460 29.88 -23.58 -18.51
C THR A 460 29.00 -24.69 -19.05
N ARG A 461 28.11 -25.22 -18.19
CA ARG A 461 27.09 -26.18 -18.61
C ARG A 461 26.17 -25.59 -19.68
N PHE A 462 25.91 -24.27 -19.63
CA PHE A 462 25.19 -23.56 -20.69
C PHE A 462 25.91 -23.67 -22.04
N SER A 463 27.21 -23.37 -22.13
CA SER A 463 27.98 -23.52 -23.38
C SER A 463 28.10 -24.98 -23.84
N GLN A 464 28.25 -25.92 -22.90
CA GLN A 464 28.27 -27.35 -23.21
C GLN A 464 26.92 -27.84 -23.73
N LEU A 465 25.81 -27.43 -23.09
CA LEU A 465 24.45 -27.76 -23.50
C LEU A 465 24.09 -27.07 -24.81
N SER A 466 24.49 -25.82 -25.03
CA SER A 466 24.30 -25.10 -26.29
C SER A 466 25.05 -25.79 -27.44
N ARG A 467 26.29 -26.25 -27.22
CA ARG A 467 27.02 -27.08 -28.19
C ARG A 467 26.36 -28.44 -28.41
N LYS A 468 25.94 -29.11 -27.32
CA LYS A 468 25.21 -30.38 -27.40
C LYS A 468 23.88 -30.22 -28.12
N LEU A 469 23.14 -29.13 -27.92
CA LEU A 469 21.90 -28.80 -28.63
C LEU A 469 22.18 -28.57 -30.11
N LYS A 470 23.29 -27.91 -30.45
CA LYS A 470 23.73 -27.76 -31.84
C LYS A 470 24.06 -29.09 -32.52
N THR A 471 24.50 -30.10 -31.76
CA THR A 471 24.74 -31.48 -32.26
C THR A 471 23.51 -32.40 -32.14
N LEU A 472 22.58 -32.13 -31.21
CA LEU A 472 21.35 -32.89 -30.95
C LEU A 472 20.15 -32.38 -31.75
N GLN A 473 20.33 -31.30 -32.52
CA GLN A 473 19.43 -30.92 -33.62
C GLN A 473 19.32 -32.04 -34.67
N ASP A 474 20.20 -33.06 -34.65
CA ASP A 474 19.97 -34.32 -35.33
C ASP A 474 19.23 -35.35 -34.44
N LYS A 475 17.92 -35.41 -34.69
CA LYS A 475 17.09 -36.63 -34.78
C LYS A 475 16.44 -37.27 -33.53
N ARG A 476 16.72 -36.91 -32.27
CA ARG A 476 16.16 -37.71 -31.14
C ARG A 476 15.49 -36.97 -29.98
N PHE A 477 15.66 -35.66 -29.82
CA PHE A 477 15.10 -34.95 -28.65
C PHE A 477 13.67 -34.38 -28.87
N VAL A 478 13.20 -34.36 -30.12
CA VAL A 478 11.88 -33.81 -30.50
C VAL A 478 10.72 -34.70 -30.04
N VAL A 479 10.96 -36.01 -29.89
CA VAL A 479 9.95 -37.00 -29.50
C VAL A 479 9.45 -36.80 -28.05
N ILE A 480 10.30 -36.29 -27.15
CA ILE A 480 9.92 -36.06 -25.74
C ILE A 480 9.07 -34.78 -25.60
N ALA A 481 9.32 -33.75 -26.42
CA ALA A 481 8.45 -32.56 -26.49
C ALA A 481 7.06 -32.89 -27.08
N MET A 482 6.97 -33.92 -27.92
CA MET A 482 5.73 -34.45 -28.51
C MET A 482 4.81 -35.07 -27.44
N LEU A 483 5.38 -35.69 -26.39
CA LEU A 483 4.63 -36.28 -25.27
C LEU A 483 4.15 -35.25 -24.25
N SER A 484 4.75 -34.06 -24.18
CA SER A 484 4.34 -33.00 -23.24
C SER A 484 3.24 -32.09 -23.79
N VAL A 485 3.17 -31.92 -25.13
CA VAL A 485 2.15 -31.09 -25.79
C VAL A 485 0.83 -31.85 -26.02
N SER A 486 0.86 -33.19 -25.99
CA SER A 486 -0.32 -34.03 -26.23
C SER A 486 -1.28 -34.13 -25.03
N CYS A 487 -0.92 -33.62 -23.85
CA CYS A 487 -1.80 -33.61 -22.67
C CYS A 487 -2.74 -32.38 -22.59
N PHE A 488 -2.74 -31.48 -23.57
CA PHE A 488 -3.64 -30.32 -23.60
C PHE A 488 -4.54 -30.24 -24.85
N ALA A 489 -4.55 -31.28 -25.68
CA ALA A 489 -5.40 -31.34 -26.87
C ALA A 489 -6.71 -32.11 -26.59
N SER A 490 -7.57 -31.53 -25.75
CA SER A 490 -9.01 -31.84 -25.81
C SER A 490 -9.70 -30.72 -26.60
N PRO A 491 -10.30 -30.99 -27.76
CA PRO A 491 -11.14 -30.02 -28.44
C PRO A 491 -12.54 -30.11 -27.83
N ASN A 492 -12.77 -29.44 -26.70
CA ASN A 492 -14.12 -29.25 -26.17
C ASN A 492 -14.20 -27.90 -25.47
N PHE A 493 -14.29 -26.82 -26.26
CA PHE A 493 -15.20 -25.71 -25.96
C PHE A 493 -15.32 -24.78 -27.16
N THR A 494 -16.03 -25.23 -28.20
CA THR A 494 -16.73 -24.28 -29.06
C THR A 494 -18.05 -23.98 -28.36
N GLN A 495 -18.05 -23.00 -27.45
CA GLN A 495 -19.30 -22.32 -27.16
C GLN A 495 -19.58 -21.46 -28.38
N THR A 496 -20.47 -21.96 -29.26
CA THR A 496 -21.32 -21.07 -30.02
C THR A 496 -22.03 -20.19 -29.00
N VAL A 497 -21.58 -18.95 -28.88
CA VAL A 497 -22.42 -17.88 -28.32
C VAL A 497 -23.58 -17.78 -29.30
N ASN A 498 -24.67 -18.49 -28.99
CA ASN A 498 -25.96 -18.09 -29.50
C ASN A 498 -26.12 -16.64 -29.06
N ALA A 499 -26.25 -15.74 -30.04
CA ALA A 499 -26.77 -14.42 -29.81
C ALA A 499 -28.20 -14.62 -29.30
N GLN A 500 -28.32 -14.82 -27.99
CA GLN A 500 -29.57 -14.79 -27.28
C GLN A 500 -30.02 -13.35 -27.34
N GLU A 501 -31.21 -13.14 -27.91
CA GLU A 501 -31.86 -11.84 -28.02
C GLU A 501 -31.71 -11.11 -26.70
N SER A 502 -30.98 -9.99 -26.75
CA SER A 502 -30.88 -9.09 -25.60
C SER A 502 -32.31 -8.66 -25.24
N PRO A 503 -32.65 -8.54 -23.94
CA PRO A 503 -33.88 -7.88 -23.54
C PRO A 503 -33.90 -6.52 -24.23
N ILE A 504 -35.05 -6.17 -24.81
CA ILE A 504 -35.32 -4.96 -25.60
C ILE A 504 -34.50 -3.81 -25.03
N ALA A 505 -33.34 -3.54 -25.63
CA ALA A 505 -32.46 -2.49 -25.16
C ALA A 505 -33.21 -1.18 -25.41
N PRO A 506 -33.19 -0.23 -24.45
CA PRO A 506 -33.74 1.08 -24.72
C PRO A 506 -33.10 1.63 -26.00
N GLU A 507 -33.86 2.37 -26.80
CA GLU A 507 -33.33 3.04 -27.98
C GLU A 507 -32.33 4.10 -27.51
N LEU A 508 -31.04 3.73 -27.48
CA LEU A 508 -29.98 4.57 -26.97
C LEU A 508 -29.59 5.59 -28.04
N SER A 509 -29.65 6.87 -27.68
CA SER A 509 -29.04 7.92 -28.49
C SER A 509 -27.55 8.00 -28.18
N TYR A 510 -26.76 8.21 -29.23
CA TYR A 510 -25.30 8.30 -29.14
C TYR A 510 -24.81 9.65 -29.62
N VAL A 511 -23.76 10.16 -28.98
CA VAL A 511 -23.02 11.32 -29.46
C VAL A 511 -22.37 11.02 -30.82
N GLY A 512 -22.41 11.99 -31.74
CA GLY A 512 -21.73 11.89 -33.03
C GLY A 512 -20.22 11.70 -32.89
N ASP A 513 -19.65 10.81 -33.70
CA ASP A 513 -18.23 10.43 -33.62
C ASP A 513 -17.29 11.63 -33.82
N SER A 514 -17.67 12.62 -34.65
CA SER A 514 -16.86 13.82 -34.87
C SER A 514 -16.71 14.66 -33.61
N HIS A 515 -17.80 14.86 -32.87
CA HIS A 515 -17.78 15.61 -31.61
C HIS A 515 -17.02 14.81 -30.53
N ALA A 516 -17.21 13.49 -30.47
CA ALA A 516 -16.46 12.62 -29.56
C ALA A 516 -14.95 12.67 -29.81
N GLU A 517 -14.49 12.79 -31.05
CA GLU A 517 -13.07 12.97 -31.38
C GLU A 517 -12.51 14.33 -30.97
N LEU A 518 -13.33 15.40 -31.01
CA LEU A 518 -12.92 16.68 -30.45
C LEU A 518 -12.81 16.60 -28.92
N PHE A 519 -13.83 16.03 -28.27
CA PHE A 519 -13.87 15.79 -26.83
C PHE A 519 -12.69 14.96 -26.34
N ASN A 520 -12.25 13.94 -27.09
CA ASN A 520 -11.08 13.11 -26.79
C ASN A 520 -9.81 13.89 -26.46
N THR A 521 -9.68 15.09 -27.04
CA THR A 521 -8.49 15.94 -26.90
C THR A 521 -8.58 16.94 -25.75
N ALA A 522 -9.75 17.11 -25.13
CA ALA A 522 -9.88 17.91 -23.92
C ALA A 522 -9.14 17.24 -22.76
N ILE A 523 -8.57 18.05 -21.87
CA ILE A 523 -7.81 17.54 -20.73
C ILE A 523 -8.72 17.42 -19.52
N VAL A 524 -8.46 16.40 -18.72
CA VAL A 524 -9.14 16.14 -17.45
C VAL A 524 -8.11 15.81 -16.38
N GLN A 525 -8.35 16.31 -15.16
CA GLN A 525 -7.60 15.95 -13.97
C GLN A 525 -8.26 14.75 -13.30
N ASP A 526 -7.56 13.63 -13.13
CA ASP A 526 -8.15 12.50 -12.39
C ASP A 526 -8.13 12.71 -10.87
N PHE A 527 -8.77 11.80 -10.14
CA PHE A 527 -8.81 11.85 -8.66
C PHE A 527 -7.44 11.67 -7.99
N LYS A 528 -6.41 11.26 -8.73
CA LYS A 528 -5.02 11.15 -8.26
C LYS A 528 -4.16 12.33 -8.73
N GLY A 529 -4.75 13.32 -9.39
CA GLY A 529 -4.09 14.55 -9.85
C GLY A 529 -3.36 14.44 -11.19
N ARG A 530 -3.49 13.32 -11.91
CA ARG A 530 -2.89 13.18 -13.24
C ARG A 530 -3.73 13.91 -14.29
N MET A 531 -3.08 14.79 -15.03
CA MET A 531 -3.63 15.42 -16.23
C MET A 531 -3.56 14.43 -17.39
N LYS A 532 -4.71 14.05 -17.97
CA LYS A 532 -4.78 13.12 -19.10
C LYS A 532 -5.85 13.53 -20.12
N PRO A 533 -5.77 13.06 -21.37
CA PRO A 533 -6.83 13.28 -22.35
C PRO A 533 -8.12 12.59 -21.91
N MET A 534 -9.28 13.19 -22.22
CA MET A 534 -10.59 12.60 -21.97
C MET A 534 -10.72 11.20 -22.58
N GLN A 535 -10.10 10.96 -23.74
CA GLN A 535 -10.05 9.64 -24.35
C GLN A 535 -9.48 8.56 -23.42
N THR A 536 -8.40 8.87 -22.70
CA THR A 536 -7.79 7.95 -21.74
C THR A 536 -8.74 7.67 -20.59
N LEU A 537 -9.33 8.71 -20.00
CA LEU A 537 -10.27 8.57 -18.90
C LEU A 537 -11.48 7.74 -19.34
N SER A 538 -12.11 8.05 -20.47
CA SER A 538 -13.25 7.28 -20.97
C SER A 538 -12.91 5.80 -21.19
N ASN A 539 -11.73 5.50 -21.74
CA ASN A 539 -11.25 4.13 -21.91
C ASN A 539 -11.06 3.39 -20.57
N GLU A 540 -10.56 4.08 -19.54
CA GLU A 540 -10.41 3.53 -18.19
C GLU A 540 -11.79 3.24 -17.56
N LEU A 541 -12.71 4.21 -17.61
CA LEU A 541 -14.05 4.08 -17.06
C LEU A 541 -14.84 2.94 -17.71
N LEU A 542 -14.89 2.92 -19.05
CA LEU A 542 -15.62 1.87 -19.76
C LEU A 542 -15.00 0.49 -19.50
N ARG A 543 -13.66 0.38 -19.46
CA ARG A 543 -12.99 -0.89 -19.15
C ARG A 543 -13.28 -1.35 -17.72
N LYS A 544 -13.33 -0.45 -16.74
CA LYS A 544 -13.63 -0.81 -15.33
C LYS A 544 -15.08 -1.30 -15.16
N VAL A 545 -16.04 -0.63 -15.81
CA VAL A 545 -17.48 -0.95 -15.71
C VAL A 545 -17.86 -2.17 -16.55
N HIS A 546 -17.48 -2.15 -17.85
CA HIS A 546 -17.94 -3.11 -18.85
C HIS A 546 -16.93 -4.24 -19.14
N GLY A 547 -15.64 -3.99 -18.92
CA GLY A 547 -14.57 -4.96 -19.19
C GLY A 547 -14.11 -5.04 -20.65
N LYS A 548 -14.70 -4.24 -21.55
CA LYS A 548 -14.29 -4.12 -22.98
C LYS A 548 -13.99 -2.67 -23.32
N SER A 549 -13.32 -2.45 -24.45
CA SER A 549 -12.97 -1.12 -24.98
C SER A 549 -14.07 -0.47 -25.83
N LYS A 550 -15.16 -1.18 -26.09
CA LYS A 550 -16.32 -0.72 -26.88
C LYS A 550 -17.61 -1.21 -26.26
N TYR A 551 -18.66 -0.41 -26.39
CA TYR A 551 -20.02 -0.75 -26.00
C TYR A 551 -20.95 -0.64 -27.21
N LEU A 552 -21.64 -1.74 -27.55
CA LEU A 552 -22.51 -1.83 -28.73
C LEU A 552 -21.89 -1.29 -30.05
N GLY A 553 -20.57 -1.47 -30.22
CA GLY A 553 -19.83 -1.00 -31.40
C GLY A 553 -19.22 0.39 -31.27
N HIS A 554 -19.70 1.22 -30.35
CA HIS A 554 -19.21 2.56 -30.09
C HIS A 554 -17.96 2.57 -29.21
N ASN A 555 -17.11 3.59 -29.41
CA ASN A 555 -15.91 3.79 -28.62
C ASN A 555 -16.26 4.26 -27.18
N ALA A 556 -15.26 4.30 -26.31
CA ALA A 556 -15.48 4.64 -24.91
C ALA A 556 -15.95 6.08 -24.70
N SER A 557 -15.41 7.04 -25.44
CA SER A 557 -15.74 8.46 -25.30
C SER A 557 -17.15 8.78 -25.77
N THR A 558 -17.57 8.24 -26.92
CA THR A 558 -18.95 8.30 -27.40
C THR A 558 -19.88 7.73 -26.33
N THR A 559 -19.56 6.57 -25.75
CA THR A 559 -20.38 5.91 -24.74
C THR A 559 -20.49 6.76 -23.46
N VAL A 560 -19.36 7.15 -22.87
CA VAL A 560 -19.30 7.91 -21.61
C VAL A 560 -19.93 9.30 -21.75
N LEU A 561 -19.70 9.98 -22.87
CA LEU A 561 -20.31 11.29 -23.11
C LEU A 561 -21.83 11.18 -23.37
N SER A 562 -22.29 10.11 -24.00
CA SER A 562 -23.73 9.83 -24.16
C SER A 562 -24.41 9.55 -22.82
N MET A 563 -23.75 8.79 -21.93
CA MET A 563 -24.22 8.56 -20.56
C MET A 563 -24.37 9.86 -19.77
N TYR A 564 -23.42 10.78 -19.93
CA TYR A 564 -23.48 12.10 -19.30
C TYR A 564 -24.59 12.98 -19.88
N GLY A 565 -24.72 13.00 -21.21
CA GLY A 565 -25.72 13.79 -21.93
C GLY A 565 -27.15 13.39 -21.59
N ASP A 566 -27.43 12.08 -21.49
CA ASP A 566 -28.78 11.56 -21.18
C ASP A 566 -28.74 10.46 -20.11
N ALA A 567 -28.40 10.84 -18.88
CA ALA A 567 -28.36 9.91 -17.75
C ALA A 567 -29.69 9.17 -17.51
N LYS A 568 -30.83 9.77 -17.89
CA LYS A 568 -32.16 9.20 -17.67
C LYS A 568 -32.37 7.95 -18.54
N VAL A 569 -32.04 8.01 -19.82
CA VAL A 569 -32.16 6.86 -20.73
C VAL A 569 -31.09 5.81 -20.39
N TRP A 570 -29.87 6.26 -20.11
CA TRP A 570 -28.75 5.37 -19.78
C TRP A 570 -28.86 4.68 -18.41
N TYR A 571 -29.74 5.16 -17.52
CA TYR A 571 -30.05 4.54 -16.22
C TYR A 571 -30.44 3.06 -16.35
N GLY A 572 -31.15 2.69 -17.42
CA GLY A 572 -31.59 1.33 -17.73
C GLY A 572 -30.69 0.55 -18.70
N ALA A 573 -29.56 1.11 -19.15
CA ALA A 573 -28.69 0.46 -20.13
C ALA A 573 -27.85 -0.66 -19.47
N PRO A 574 -27.92 -1.92 -19.94
CA PRO A 574 -27.14 -3.02 -19.37
C PRO A 574 -25.67 -2.87 -19.75
N MET A 575 -24.80 -2.59 -18.77
CA MET A 575 -23.36 -2.39 -19.01
C MET A 575 -22.46 -2.84 -17.86
N ILE A 576 -22.97 -2.93 -16.64
CA ILE A 576 -22.20 -3.21 -15.44
C ILE A 576 -21.96 -4.72 -15.35
N LYS A 577 -20.70 -5.11 -15.39
CA LYS A 577 -20.31 -6.49 -15.09
C LYS A 577 -20.35 -6.69 -13.57
N PHE A 578 -21.04 -7.73 -13.08
CA PHE A 578 -21.08 -8.03 -11.65
C PHE A 578 -20.53 -9.43 -11.26
N GLY A 579 -20.22 -10.27 -12.26
CA GLY A 579 -19.52 -11.55 -12.10
C GLY A 579 -20.44 -12.72 -11.70
N MET A 580 -19.86 -13.92 -11.58
CA MET A 580 -20.62 -15.19 -11.51
C MET A 580 -21.07 -15.62 -10.11
N HIS A 581 -21.06 -14.73 -9.11
CA HIS A 581 -21.38 -15.14 -7.74
C HIS A 581 -22.88 -15.06 -7.52
N GLU A 582 -23.52 -16.20 -7.27
CA GLU A 582 -24.98 -16.35 -7.14
C GLU A 582 -25.55 -15.37 -6.10
N GLY A 583 -24.90 -15.22 -4.94
CA GLY A 583 -25.35 -14.27 -3.90
C GLY A 583 -25.47 -12.80 -4.33
N ILE A 584 -24.73 -12.32 -5.35
CA ILE A 584 -24.93 -10.96 -5.88
C ILE A 584 -26.10 -10.94 -6.87
N SER A 585 -26.15 -11.95 -7.75
CA SER A 585 -27.23 -12.17 -8.73
C SER A 585 -28.60 -12.21 -8.07
N ASP A 586 -28.73 -12.94 -6.95
CA ASP A 586 -29.98 -13.10 -6.22
C ASP A 586 -30.49 -11.77 -5.63
N ILE A 587 -29.58 -10.93 -5.15
CA ILE A 587 -29.93 -9.62 -4.57
C ILE A 587 -30.39 -8.65 -5.66
N ILE A 588 -29.68 -8.58 -6.79
CA ILE A 588 -29.97 -7.59 -7.83
C ILE A 588 -31.08 -8.05 -8.79
N GLY A 589 -31.30 -9.37 -8.92
CA GLY A 589 -32.32 -9.96 -9.79
C GLY A 589 -31.88 -10.13 -11.24
N VAL A 590 -30.57 -10.20 -11.51
CA VAL A 590 -30.00 -10.33 -12.87
C VAL A 590 -29.15 -11.58 -12.93
N ALA A 591 -29.40 -12.45 -13.92
CA ALA A 591 -28.67 -13.70 -14.09
C ALA A 591 -27.15 -13.45 -14.30
N PRO A 592 -26.24 -14.26 -13.72
CA PRO A 592 -24.81 -13.96 -13.68
C PRO A 592 -24.10 -13.87 -15.04
N GLU A 593 -24.68 -14.46 -16.09
CA GLU A 593 -24.25 -14.39 -17.48
C GLU A 593 -24.56 -13.05 -18.16
N ASN A 594 -25.49 -12.28 -17.63
CA ASN A 594 -25.95 -11.01 -18.20
C ASN A 594 -25.22 -9.81 -17.58
N LEU A 595 -25.32 -8.66 -18.26
CA LEU A 595 -24.88 -7.39 -17.71
C LEU A 595 -26.04 -6.76 -16.95
N ALA A 596 -25.75 -6.15 -15.80
CA ALA A 596 -26.72 -5.36 -15.06
C ALA A 596 -26.74 -3.91 -15.58
N SER A 597 -27.90 -3.28 -15.50
CA SER A 597 -28.07 -1.84 -15.62
C SER A 597 -27.82 -1.16 -14.28
N TYR A 598 -27.64 0.17 -14.28
CA TYR A 598 -27.50 0.91 -13.04
C TYR A 598 -28.77 0.81 -12.18
N LYS A 599 -29.96 0.83 -12.82
CA LYS A 599 -31.26 0.63 -12.19
C LYS A 599 -31.34 -0.65 -11.34
N ASP A 600 -30.75 -1.75 -11.81
CA ASP A 600 -30.91 -3.06 -11.16
C ASP A 600 -30.35 -3.11 -9.74
N PHE A 601 -29.48 -2.17 -9.38
CA PHE A 601 -28.87 -2.09 -8.06
C PHE A 601 -29.67 -1.30 -7.03
N PHE A 602 -30.78 -0.68 -7.43
CA PHE A 602 -31.63 0.13 -6.55
C PHE A 602 -33.04 -0.45 -6.48
N PHE A 603 -33.66 -0.34 -5.31
CA PHE A 603 -35.08 -0.59 -5.15
C PHE A 603 -35.90 0.56 -5.75
N ASP A 604 -37.22 0.37 -5.91
CA ASP A 604 -38.11 1.40 -6.47
C ASP A 604 -38.20 2.67 -5.62
N ASP A 605 -37.84 2.59 -4.32
CA ASP A 605 -37.72 3.72 -3.40
C ASP A 605 -36.38 4.45 -3.49
N GLY A 606 -35.46 4.01 -4.36
CA GLY A 606 -34.13 4.56 -4.54
C GLY A 606 -33.07 4.03 -3.57
N SER A 607 -33.43 3.13 -2.65
CA SER A 607 -32.45 2.56 -1.72
C SER A 607 -31.53 1.54 -2.40
N TYR A 608 -30.25 1.54 -2.02
CA TYR A 608 -29.21 0.72 -2.64
C TYR A 608 -29.24 -0.73 -2.12
N LYS A 609 -29.47 -1.70 -3.01
CA LYS A 609 -29.70 -3.11 -2.65
C LYS A 609 -28.52 -3.78 -1.95
N LEU A 610 -27.29 -3.41 -2.30
CA LEU A 610 -26.07 -4.06 -1.78
C LEU A 610 -25.51 -3.38 -0.51
N GLY A 611 -26.12 -2.28 -0.04
CA GLY A 611 -25.55 -1.43 1.01
C GLY A 611 -25.23 -2.16 2.32
N ASN A 612 -26.13 -3.04 2.80
CA ASN A 612 -25.89 -3.85 4.01
C ASN A 612 -24.72 -4.82 3.84
N ALA A 613 -24.67 -5.51 2.70
CA ALA A 613 -23.61 -6.48 2.41
C ALA A 613 -22.25 -5.80 2.27
N ILE A 614 -22.21 -4.59 1.67
CA ILE A 614 -20.98 -3.80 1.52
C ILE A 614 -20.47 -3.30 2.87
N ARG A 615 -21.35 -2.80 3.75
CA ARG A 615 -20.96 -2.41 5.12
C ARG A 615 -20.34 -3.59 5.88
N SER A 616 -20.96 -4.77 5.78
CA SER A 616 -20.42 -6.00 6.37
C SER A 616 -19.05 -6.38 5.76
N ALA A 617 -18.91 -6.30 4.44
CA ALA A 617 -17.64 -6.57 3.77
C ALA A 617 -16.53 -5.58 4.15
N ASN A 618 -16.85 -4.29 4.30
CA ASN A 618 -15.90 -3.25 4.70
C ASN A 618 -15.50 -3.37 6.17
N ALA A 619 -16.38 -3.84 7.04
CA ALA A 619 -16.08 -4.11 8.45
C ALA A 619 -15.10 -5.29 8.65
N LYS A 620 -15.00 -6.20 7.66
CA LYS A 620 -14.01 -7.28 7.68
C LYS A 620 -12.62 -6.76 7.30
N PRO A 621 -11.56 -7.18 8.02
CA PRO A 621 -10.19 -7.00 7.57
C PRO A 621 -9.98 -7.53 6.15
N PRO A 622 -9.17 -6.88 5.28
CA PRO A 622 -8.98 -7.30 3.89
C PRO A 622 -8.60 -8.77 3.68
N ILE A 623 -7.93 -9.39 4.67
CA ILE A 623 -7.53 -10.79 4.60
C ILE A 623 -8.68 -11.76 4.85
N GLU A 624 -9.64 -11.37 5.69
CA GLU A 624 -10.85 -12.17 6.00
C GLU A 624 -11.91 -12.02 4.90
N ARG A 625 -11.69 -11.13 3.93
CA ARG A 625 -12.58 -10.96 2.77
C ARG A 625 -12.39 -12.14 1.81
N GLY A 626 -13.42 -12.98 1.75
CA GLY A 626 -13.53 -14.07 0.79
C GLY A 626 -13.75 -13.56 -0.64
N MET A 627 -13.97 -14.51 -1.56
CA MET A 627 -14.25 -14.18 -2.96
C MET A 627 -15.54 -13.37 -3.12
N TYR A 628 -16.57 -13.65 -2.31
CA TYR A 628 -17.82 -12.92 -2.29
C TYR A 628 -17.61 -11.44 -1.97
N GLU A 629 -16.98 -11.13 -0.83
CA GLU A 629 -16.74 -9.75 -0.40
C GLU A 629 -15.87 -8.98 -1.40
N LYS A 630 -14.81 -9.62 -1.92
CA LYS A 630 -13.94 -9.01 -2.92
C LYS A 630 -14.68 -8.69 -4.22
N GLN A 631 -15.58 -9.56 -4.64
CA GLN A 631 -16.40 -9.33 -5.82
C GLN A 631 -17.44 -8.26 -5.57
N LEU A 632 -18.11 -8.30 -4.42
CA LEU A 632 -19.11 -7.32 -4.00
C LEU A 632 -18.55 -5.89 -4.00
N LEU A 633 -17.37 -5.68 -3.41
CA LEU A 633 -16.71 -4.35 -3.39
C LEU A 633 -16.33 -3.87 -4.79
N LYS A 634 -15.95 -4.77 -5.70
CA LYS A 634 -15.70 -4.40 -7.11
C LYS A 634 -16.99 -4.04 -7.85
N VAL A 635 -18.12 -4.65 -7.50
CA VAL A 635 -19.42 -4.30 -8.06
C VAL A 635 -19.84 -2.93 -7.56
N ASP A 636 -19.71 -2.67 -6.26
CA ASP A 636 -19.94 -1.35 -5.67
C ASP A 636 -19.11 -0.25 -6.35
N GLU A 637 -17.81 -0.49 -6.56
CA GLU A 637 -16.93 0.43 -7.30
C GLU A 637 -17.49 0.75 -8.69
N ARG A 638 -17.94 -0.27 -9.45
CA ARG A 638 -18.49 -0.09 -10.80
C ARG A 638 -19.81 0.67 -10.80
N VAL A 639 -20.69 0.41 -9.83
CA VAL A 639 -21.95 1.14 -9.68
C VAL A 639 -21.64 2.60 -9.39
N ASN A 640 -20.78 2.88 -8.41
CA ASN A 640 -20.35 4.24 -8.09
C ASN A 640 -19.72 4.95 -9.31
N ILE A 641 -18.90 4.27 -10.10
CA ILE A 641 -18.35 4.83 -11.34
C ILE A 641 -19.46 5.29 -12.30
N VAL A 642 -20.49 4.47 -12.53
CA VAL A 642 -21.60 4.84 -13.42
C VAL A 642 -22.39 6.03 -12.85
N GLY A 643 -22.67 6.03 -11.54
CA GLY A 643 -23.32 7.16 -10.87
C GLY A 643 -22.52 8.47 -11.01
N MET A 644 -21.20 8.39 -10.83
CA MET A 644 -20.28 9.53 -11.01
C MET A 644 -20.22 10.04 -12.46
N ILE A 645 -20.36 9.16 -13.45
CA ILE A 645 -20.47 9.58 -14.86
C ILE A 645 -21.77 10.37 -15.07
N PHE A 646 -22.91 9.86 -14.57
CA PHE A 646 -24.19 10.56 -14.67
C PHE A 646 -24.15 11.94 -13.99
N ALA A 647 -23.54 12.02 -12.82
CA ALA A 647 -23.38 13.25 -12.06
C ALA A 647 -22.33 14.22 -12.67
N GLY A 648 -21.46 13.76 -13.59
CA GLY A 648 -20.39 14.57 -14.16
C GLY A 648 -19.15 14.70 -13.28
N SER A 649 -19.04 13.92 -12.19
CA SER A 649 -17.99 14.06 -11.17
C SER A 649 -16.59 13.66 -11.66
N PHE A 650 -16.52 12.84 -12.71
CA PHE A 650 -15.27 12.50 -13.40
C PHE A 650 -14.74 13.61 -14.31
N PHE A 651 -15.57 14.60 -14.65
CA PHE A 651 -15.22 15.62 -15.65
C PHE A 651 -14.61 16.85 -14.98
N LYS A 652 -13.52 16.64 -14.23
CA LYS A 652 -12.69 17.74 -13.69
C LYS A 652 -11.94 18.42 -14.83
N VAL A 653 -12.61 19.33 -15.54
CA VAL A 653 -12.13 19.95 -16.78
C VAL A 653 -11.91 21.46 -16.67
N ILE A 654 -12.41 22.10 -15.61
CA ILE A 654 -12.33 23.56 -15.45
C ILE A 654 -11.24 23.91 -14.42
N PRO A 655 -10.06 24.42 -14.85
CA PRO A 655 -9.05 24.89 -13.91
C PRO A 655 -9.54 26.10 -13.10
N ILE A 656 -9.16 26.13 -11.82
CA ILE A 656 -9.37 27.29 -10.95
C ILE A 656 -8.24 28.29 -11.19
N GLU A 657 -8.61 29.55 -11.39
CA GLU A 657 -7.65 30.63 -11.59
C GLU A 657 -6.85 30.91 -10.31
N ASN A 658 -5.51 30.99 -10.45
CA ASN A 658 -4.56 31.27 -9.37
C ASN A 658 -4.58 30.25 -8.20
N ASP A 659 -5.10 29.04 -8.40
CA ASP A 659 -5.03 27.99 -7.38
C ASP A 659 -3.62 27.41 -7.27
N ILE A 660 -3.04 27.48 -6.07
CA ILE A 660 -1.67 26.99 -5.78
C ILE A 660 -1.56 25.49 -6.09
N ASN A 661 -2.61 24.73 -5.84
CA ASN A 661 -2.63 23.29 -6.06
C ASN A 661 -3.00 22.89 -7.49
N ASN A 662 -3.25 23.84 -8.40
CA ASN A 662 -3.71 23.57 -9.77
C ASN A 662 -4.96 22.66 -9.81
N THR A 663 -5.94 22.94 -8.96
CA THR A 663 -7.18 22.17 -8.81
C THR A 663 -8.16 22.43 -9.96
N TRP A 664 -8.75 21.37 -10.49
CA TRP A 664 -9.75 21.43 -11.56
C TRP A 664 -11.12 20.96 -11.04
N ILE A 665 -12.16 21.66 -11.45
CA ILE A 665 -13.54 21.48 -10.98
C ILE A 665 -14.32 20.58 -11.95
N ALA A 666 -15.09 19.66 -11.39
CA ALA A 666 -16.12 18.87 -12.06
C ALA A 666 -17.52 19.44 -11.78
N GLU A 667 -18.54 18.99 -12.51
CA GLU A 667 -19.92 19.46 -12.32
C GLU A 667 -20.46 19.18 -10.92
N THR A 668 -20.11 18.03 -10.37
CA THR A 668 -20.43 17.64 -9.01
C THR A 668 -19.18 17.12 -8.31
N SER A 669 -18.98 17.52 -7.06
CA SER A 669 -17.90 17.02 -6.21
C SER A 669 -18.42 16.02 -5.19
N HIS A 670 -17.55 15.08 -4.80
CA HIS A 670 -17.80 14.16 -3.68
C HIS A 670 -17.28 14.73 -2.34
N GLN A 671 -16.64 15.90 -2.36
CA GLN A 671 -16.18 16.59 -1.16
C GLN A 671 -17.35 17.32 -0.47
N PRO A 672 -17.29 17.54 0.85
CA PRO A 672 -18.23 18.39 1.56
C PRO A 672 -18.37 19.74 0.86
N GLN A 673 -19.60 20.26 0.75
CA GLN A 673 -19.89 21.48 -0.02
C GLN A 673 -19.10 22.71 0.47
N SER A 674 -18.65 22.71 1.73
CA SER A 674 -17.78 23.72 2.33
C SER A 674 -16.34 23.74 1.78
N GLU A 675 -15.90 22.66 1.13
CA GLU A 675 -14.53 22.49 0.61
C GLU A 675 -14.46 22.58 -0.92
N VAL A 676 -15.59 22.77 -1.60
CA VAL A 676 -15.63 22.88 -3.06
C VAL A 676 -15.45 24.35 -3.46
N PRO A 677 -14.38 24.71 -4.19
CA PRO A 677 -14.23 26.07 -4.71
C PRO A 677 -15.35 26.36 -5.71
N THR A 678 -16.09 27.45 -5.51
CA THR A 678 -17.13 27.88 -6.46
C THR A 678 -16.50 28.58 -7.66
N SER A 679 -16.95 28.23 -8.86
CA SER A 679 -16.50 28.86 -10.11
C SER A 679 -17.69 29.14 -11.01
N PRO A 680 -18.05 30.44 -11.23
CA PRO A 680 -19.12 30.81 -12.14
C PRO A 680 -18.88 30.30 -13.57
N VAL A 681 -17.61 30.20 -13.98
CA VAL A 681 -17.20 29.64 -15.27
C VAL A 681 -17.56 28.15 -15.34
N ALA A 682 -17.29 27.39 -14.27
CA ALA A 682 -17.64 25.98 -14.23
C ALA A 682 -19.16 25.76 -14.27
N GLU A 683 -19.91 26.51 -13.46
CA GLU A 683 -21.38 26.44 -13.44
C GLU A 683 -21.99 26.74 -14.80
N ALA A 684 -21.53 27.81 -15.47
CA ALA A 684 -21.99 28.18 -16.81
C ALA A 684 -21.60 27.13 -17.85
N PHE A 685 -20.37 26.60 -17.79
CA PHE A 685 -19.88 25.58 -18.70
C PHE A 685 -20.73 24.29 -18.60
N PHE A 686 -20.86 23.70 -17.41
CA PHE A 686 -21.53 22.40 -17.27
C PHE A 686 -23.03 22.49 -17.57
N SER A 687 -23.70 23.54 -17.09
CA SER A 687 -25.14 23.74 -17.38
C SER A 687 -25.42 23.91 -18.87
N THR A 688 -24.55 24.62 -19.60
CA THR A 688 -24.69 24.84 -21.05
C THR A 688 -24.29 23.61 -21.84
N TYR A 689 -23.12 23.02 -21.53
CA TYR A 689 -22.55 21.92 -22.30
C TYR A 689 -23.40 20.65 -22.19
N ARG A 690 -23.84 20.27 -20.99
CA ARG A 690 -24.71 19.09 -20.81
C ARG A 690 -25.99 19.23 -21.62
N ARG A 691 -26.60 20.42 -21.59
CA ARG A 691 -27.81 20.71 -22.35
C ARG A 691 -27.56 20.65 -23.86
N ALA A 692 -26.49 21.26 -24.33
CA ALA A 692 -26.11 21.25 -25.74
C ALA A 692 -25.87 19.82 -26.26
N VAL A 693 -25.15 18.99 -25.50
CA VAL A 693 -24.93 17.57 -25.84
C VAL A 693 -26.25 16.80 -25.92
N PHE A 694 -27.14 16.98 -24.93
CA PHE A 694 -28.46 16.35 -24.94
C PHE A 694 -29.29 16.74 -26.17
N ASP A 695 -29.36 18.04 -26.48
CA ASP A 695 -30.11 18.52 -27.64
C ASP A 695 -29.48 18.03 -28.96
N ALA A 696 -28.15 18.00 -29.06
CA ALA A 696 -27.41 17.53 -30.23
C ALA A 696 -27.55 16.02 -30.48
N MET A 697 -27.59 15.19 -29.43
CA MET A 697 -27.85 13.75 -29.54
C MET A 697 -29.22 13.44 -30.16
N ASN A 698 -30.21 14.31 -29.94
CA ASN A 698 -31.57 14.14 -30.46
C ASN A 698 -31.80 14.89 -31.79
N GLY A 699 -31.08 15.97 -32.05
CA GLY A 699 -31.25 16.85 -33.22
C GLY A 699 -30.17 16.74 -34.30
N GLY A 700 -29.03 16.11 -34.01
CA GLY A 700 -27.92 15.87 -34.95
C GLY A 700 -26.98 17.05 -35.24
N ASN A 701 -27.19 18.22 -34.63
CA ASN A 701 -26.31 19.40 -34.80
C ASN A 701 -25.37 19.57 -33.60
N TYR A 702 -24.06 19.43 -33.83
CA TYR A 702 -23.00 19.55 -32.81
C TYR A 702 -22.21 20.87 -32.84
N GLU A 703 -22.56 21.84 -33.68
CA GLU A 703 -21.79 23.09 -33.84
C GLU A 703 -21.57 23.84 -32.52
N LEU A 704 -22.62 23.98 -31.70
CA LEU A 704 -22.52 24.61 -30.38
C LEU A 704 -21.64 23.80 -29.42
N CYS A 705 -21.75 22.47 -29.46
CA CYS A 705 -20.94 21.58 -28.61
C CYS A 705 -19.45 21.70 -28.97
N ASP A 706 -19.15 21.76 -30.28
CA ASP A 706 -17.79 21.91 -30.79
C ASP A 706 -17.18 23.26 -30.41
N GLN A 707 -17.97 24.34 -30.49
CA GLN A 707 -17.56 25.66 -30.02
C GLN A 707 -17.22 25.64 -28.52
N ILE A 708 -18.10 25.11 -27.68
CA ILE A 708 -17.90 25.04 -26.22
C ILE A 708 -16.62 24.26 -25.86
N ILE A 709 -16.35 23.12 -26.51
CA ILE A 709 -15.12 22.36 -26.25
C ILE A 709 -13.87 23.09 -26.76
N THR A 710 -13.96 23.81 -27.87
CA THR A 710 -12.85 24.62 -28.38
C THR A 710 -12.51 25.76 -27.42
N GLU A 711 -13.53 26.43 -26.88
CA GLU A 711 -13.38 27.47 -25.85
C GLU A 711 -12.82 26.89 -24.55
N LEU A 712 -13.33 25.75 -24.09
CA LEU A 712 -12.80 25.03 -22.93
C LEU A 712 -11.31 24.75 -23.09
N LYS A 713 -10.88 24.21 -24.24
CA LYS A 713 -9.46 23.93 -24.48
C LYS A 713 -8.61 25.20 -24.45
N SER A 714 -9.11 26.28 -25.03
CA SER A 714 -8.42 27.58 -25.00
C SER A 714 -8.29 28.08 -23.55
N TYR A 715 -9.36 27.99 -22.76
CA TYR A 715 -9.36 28.31 -21.34
C TYR A 715 -8.37 27.44 -20.54
N GLN A 716 -8.35 26.13 -20.79
CA GLN A 716 -7.41 25.19 -20.16
C GLN A 716 -5.95 25.55 -20.48
N THR A 717 -5.63 25.95 -21.71
CA THR A 717 -4.26 26.32 -22.09
C THR A 717 -3.79 27.63 -21.47
N ILE A 718 -4.71 28.54 -21.12
CA ILE A 718 -4.38 29.84 -20.51
C ILE A 718 -4.27 29.70 -19.00
N ILE A 719 -5.32 29.17 -18.35
CA ILE A 719 -5.43 29.12 -16.89
C ILE A 719 -4.72 27.89 -16.31
N GLY A 720 -4.79 26.74 -16.99
CA GLY A 720 -4.18 25.47 -16.57
C GLY A 720 -2.76 25.25 -17.09
N ALA A 721 -2.09 26.30 -17.60
CA ALA A 721 -0.81 26.20 -18.32
C ALA A 721 0.31 25.51 -17.53
N ALA A 722 0.29 25.59 -16.20
CA ALA A 722 1.32 25.01 -15.33
C ALA A 722 1.35 23.48 -15.34
N VAL A 723 0.20 22.82 -15.57
CA VAL A 723 0.06 21.36 -15.42
C VAL A 723 -0.42 20.65 -16.70
N ILE A 724 -0.83 21.39 -17.72
CA ILE A 724 -1.36 20.80 -18.96
C ILE A 724 -0.25 20.09 -19.76
N PRO A 725 -0.47 18.84 -20.24
CA PRO A 725 0.49 18.17 -21.11
C PRO A 725 0.63 18.88 -22.46
N SER A 726 1.80 18.78 -23.09
CA SER A 726 1.99 19.30 -24.45
C SER A 726 1.15 18.54 -25.48
N ASP A 727 0.80 19.20 -26.59
CA ASP A 727 0.01 18.59 -27.68
C ASP A 727 0.61 17.29 -28.21
N ILE A 728 1.94 17.21 -28.28
CA ILE A 728 2.65 15.99 -28.70
C ILE A 728 2.44 14.86 -27.68
N LYS A 729 2.44 15.17 -26.37
CA LYS A 729 2.21 14.19 -25.31
C LYS A 729 0.77 13.67 -25.35
N ILE A 730 -0.19 14.56 -25.54
CA ILE A 730 -1.61 14.24 -25.74
C ILE A 730 -1.79 13.31 -26.94
N ALA A 731 -1.25 13.70 -28.11
CA ALA A 731 -1.35 12.89 -29.32
C ALA A 731 -0.65 11.52 -29.20
N THR A 732 0.50 11.47 -28.51
CA THR A 732 1.23 10.23 -28.24
C THR A 732 0.41 9.28 -27.37
N GLU A 733 -0.25 9.79 -26.33
CA GLU A 733 -1.09 8.99 -25.44
C GLU A 733 -2.32 8.45 -26.17
N ILE A 734 -3.03 9.29 -26.92
CA ILE A 734 -4.17 8.88 -27.74
C ILE A 734 -3.77 7.80 -28.76
N THR A 735 -2.61 7.99 -29.41
CA THR A 735 -2.07 7.01 -30.38
C THR A 735 -1.71 5.69 -29.72
N LEU A 736 -1.07 5.73 -28.55
CA LEU A 736 -0.73 4.54 -27.78
C LEU A 736 -1.99 3.75 -27.41
N ASN A 737 -3.01 4.42 -26.89
CA ASN A 737 -4.30 3.81 -26.53
C ASN A 737 -4.97 3.16 -27.75
N ASN A 738 -5.06 3.90 -28.87
CA ASN A 738 -5.69 3.40 -30.10
C ASN A 738 -4.93 2.20 -30.69
N SER A 739 -3.59 2.23 -30.62
CA SER A 739 -2.75 1.16 -31.18
C SER A 739 -2.98 -0.18 -30.50
N ASN A 740 -3.32 -0.20 -29.19
CA ASN A 740 -3.38 -1.40 -28.36
C ASN A 740 -2.15 -2.30 -28.56
N VAL A 741 -0.97 -1.69 -28.68
CA VAL A 741 0.26 -2.33 -29.17
C VAL A 741 0.61 -3.60 -28.40
N PHE A 742 0.55 -3.58 -27.07
CA PHE A 742 0.89 -4.74 -26.24
C PHE A 742 -0.09 -5.91 -26.43
N ASN A 743 -1.39 -5.61 -26.57
CA ASN A 743 -2.41 -6.62 -26.79
C ASN A 743 -2.23 -7.31 -28.15
N ARG A 744 -1.94 -6.53 -29.19
CA ARG A 744 -1.67 -7.06 -30.53
C ARG A 744 -0.37 -7.87 -30.56
N LEU A 745 0.66 -7.40 -29.83
CA LEU A 745 1.93 -8.11 -29.73
C LEU A 745 1.83 -9.44 -28.98
N ALA A 746 0.92 -9.57 -28.01
CA ALA A 746 0.69 -10.83 -27.29
C ALA A 746 0.37 -11.97 -28.27
N LEU A 747 -0.66 -11.77 -29.10
CA LEU A 747 -1.06 -12.74 -30.12
C LEU A 747 0.00 -12.90 -31.21
N PHE A 748 0.60 -11.79 -31.66
CA PHE A 748 1.64 -11.81 -32.69
C PHE A 748 2.86 -12.64 -32.28
N TYR A 749 3.39 -12.45 -31.07
CA TYR A 749 4.50 -13.25 -30.55
C TYR A 749 4.09 -14.70 -30.33
N PHE A 750 2.89 -14.95 -29.80
CA PHE A 750 2.41 -16.32 -29.63
C PHE A 750 2.34 -17.08 -30.97
N MET A 751 1.79 -16.44 -32.01
CA MET A 751 1.76 -16.97 -33.37
C MET A 751 3.15 -17.20 -33.95
N LEU A 752 4.09 -16.25 -33.78
CA LEU A 752 5.48 -16.44 -34.19
C LEU A 752 6.13 -17.63 -33.46
N GLY A 753 5.86 -17.80 -32.18
CA GLY A 753 6.30 -18.95 -31.39
C GLY A 753 5.84 -20.28 -31.98
N ILE A 754 4.56 -20.38 -32.35
CA ILE A 754 3.98 -21.54 -33.03
C ILE A 754 4.65 -21.74 -34.41
N LEU A 755 4.83 -20.68 -35.20
CA LEU A 755 5.47 -20.77 -36.52
C LEU A 755 6.93 -21.24 -36.43
N PHE A 756 7.69 -20.75 -35.43
CA PHE A 756 9.04 -21.26 -35.18
C PHE A 756 9.05 -22.71 -34.71
N LEU A 757 8.03 -23.14 -33.97
CA LEU A 757 7.86 -24.53 -33.56
C LEU A 757 7.53 -25.44 -34.76
N ILE A 758 6.63 -25.01 -35.65
CA ILE A 758 6.34 -25.71 -36.91
C ILE A 758 7.60 -25.79 -37.78
N LEU A 759 8.34 -24.69 -37.90
CA LEU A 759 9.59 -24.65 -38.66
C LEU A 759 10.66 -25.56 -38.03
N LEU A 760 10.71 -25.65 -36.70
CA LEU A 760 11.55 -26.60 -35.99
C LEU A 760 11.18 -28.03 -36.41
N PHE A 761 9.90 -28.41 -36.35
CA PHE A 761 9.44 -29.73 -36.78
C PHE A 761 9.76 -30.01 -38.25
N TYR A 762 9.47 -29.06 -39.15
CA TYR A 762 9.80 -29.17 -40.57
C TYR A 762 11.29 -29.45 -40.78
N SER A 763 12.18 -28.69 -40.12
CA SER A 763 13.63 -28.87 -40.25
C SER A 763 14.12 -30.25 -39.78
N VAL A 764 13.36 -30.91 -38.92
CA VAL A 764 13.69 -32.22 -38.35
C VAL A 764 13.15 -33.36 -39.22
N PHE A 765 11.91 -33.25 -39.70
CA PHE A 765 11.31 -34.27 -40.58
C PHE A 765 11.81 -34.19 -42.03
N PHE A 766 12.24 -33.00 -42.48
CA PHE A 766 12.75 -32.77 -43.84
C PHE A 766 14.15 -32.12 -43.80
N PRO A 767 15.22 -32.87 -43.43
CA PRO A 767 16.56 -32.31 -43.24
C PRO A 767 17.19 -31.72 -44.51
N GLN A 768 16.75 -32.15 -45.69
CA GLN A 768 17.20 -31.62 -46.99
C GLN A 768 16.38 -30.39 -47.45
N GLY A 769 15.33 -30.02 -46.73
CA GLY A 769 14.46 -28.89 -47.06
C GLY A 769 15.12 -27.54 -46.80
N ASN A 770 15.13 -26.67 -47.81
CA ASN A 770 15.77 -25.36 -47.70
C ASN A 770 14.80 -24.26 -47.23
N ALA A 771 14.49 -24.23 -45.93
CA ALA A 771 13.56 -23.24 -45.35
C ALA A 771 14.23 -21.92 -44.89
N TRP A 772 15.43 -21.61 -45.37
CA TRP A 772 16.19 -20.45 -44.88
C TRP A 772 15.49 -19.10 -45.11
N LYS A 773 14.83 -18.93 -46.27
CA LYS A 773 14.08 -17.70 -46.60
C LYS A 773 12.90 -17.52 -45.66
N PHE A 774 12.16 -18.60 -45.39
CA PHE A 774 11.03 -18.59 -44.47
C PHE A 774 11.49 -18.29 -43.04
N ARG A 775 12.59 -18.90 -42.59
CA ARG A 775 13.23 -18.56 -41.31
C ARG A 775 13.62 -17.09 -41.24
N ALA A 776 14.29 -16.56 -42.26
CA ALA A 776 14.71 -15.16 -42.30
C ALA A 776 13.50 -14.22 -42.22
N ALA A 777 12.41 -14.55 -42.90
CA ALA A 777 11.15 -13.83 -42.81
C ALA A 777 10.56 -13.86 -41.39
N LEU A 778 10.52 -15.01 -40.71
CA LEU A 778 10.04 -15.08 -39.32
C LEU A 778 10.92 -14.26 -38.36
N VAL A 779 12.25 -14.31 -38.51
CA VAL A 779 13.16 -13.50 -37.69
C VAL A 779 12.96 -12.00 -37.96
N PHE A 780 12.77 -11.61 -39.21
CA PHE A 780 12.43 -10.24 -39.58
C PHE A 780 11.12 -9.79 -38.91
N LEU A 781 10.08 -10.63 -38.92
CA LEU A 781 8.82 -10.36 -38.22
C LEU A 781 9.01 -10.20 -36.70
N VAL A 782 9.88 -11.00 -36.06
CA VAL A 782 10.23 -10.79 -34.63
C VAL A 782 10.88 -9.43 -34.42
N VAL A 783 11.81 -9.03 -35.29
CA VAL A 783 12.46 -7.70 -35.20
C VAL A 783 11.43 -6.58 -35.36
N VAL A 784 10.50 -6.69 -36.31
CA VAL A 784 9.41 -5.72 -36.48
C VAL A 784 8.53 -5.66 -35.24
N GLY A 785 8.10 -6.79 -34.70
CA GLY A 785 7.34 -6.83 -33.45
C GLY A 785 8.10 -6.21 -32.27
N PHE A 786 9.40 -6.49 -32.17
CA PHE A 786 10.27 -5.93 -31.14
C PHE A 786 10.42 -4.40 -31.26
N LEU A 787 10.47 -3.85 -32.47
CA LEU A 787 10.47 -2.41 -32.70
C LEU A 787 9.15 -1.79 -32.21
N PHE A 788 8.00 -2.35 -32.57
CA PHE A 788 6.70 -1.88 -32.04
C PHE A 788 6.61 -1.99 -30.52
N HIS A 789 7.16 -3.07 -29.94
CA HIS A 789 7.22 -3.24 -28.49
C HIS A 789 8.05 -2.13 -27.84
N THR A 790 9.21 -1.84 -28.42
CA THR A 790 10.12 -0.80 -27.96
C THR A 790 9.48 0.59 -28.09
N MET A 791 8.79 0.87 -29.20
CA MET A 791 8.04 2.12 -29.39
C MET A 791 6.91 2.26 -28.36
N GLY A 792 6.18 1.18 -28.06
CA GLY A 792 5.14 1.19 -27.02
C GLY A 792 5.68 1.50 -25.63
N LEU A 793 6.81 0.90 -25.24
CA LEU A 793 7.49 1.21 -23.99
C LEU A 793 8.05 2.64 -23.97
N GLY A 794 8.64 3.10 -25.08
CA GLY A 794 9.14 4.46 -25.23
C GLY A 794 8.03 5.51 -25.12
N ALA A 795 6.88 5.28 -25.77
CA ALA A 795 5.71 6.13 -25.64
C ALA A 795 5.21 6.19 -24.20
N ARG A 796 5.11 5.04 -23.51
CA ARG A 796 4.76 5.03 -22.08
C ARG A 796 5.74 5.82 -21.23
N TRP A 797 7.05 5.62 -21.42
CA TRP A 797 8.08 6.37 -20.70
C TRP A 797 7.92 7.88 -20.93
N TYR A 798 7.71 8.30 -22.18
CA TYR A 798 7.50 9.71 -22.51
C TYR A 798 6.23 10.29 -21.84
N ILE A 799 5.12 9.54 -21.84
CA ILE A 799 3.85 9.95 -21.22
C ILE A 799 4.02 10.09 -19.69
N THR A 800 4.62 9.08 -19.04
CA THR A 800 4.75 9.02 -17.58
C THR A 800 5.87 9.90 -17.02
N GLY A 801 6.87 10.24 -17.83
CA GLY A 801 8.10 10.90 -17.36
C GLY A 801 9.05 9.98 -16.59
N ARG A 802 8.76 8.67 -16.51
CA ARG A 802 9.53 7.68 -15.74
C ARG A 802 9.63 6.34 -16.46
N ALA A 803 10.62 5.53 -16.07
CA ALA A 803 10.77 4.20 -16.64
C ALA A 803 9.51 3.31 -16.40
N PRO A 804 9.02 2.59 -17.41
CA PRO A 804 7.76 1.84 -17.34
C PRO A 804 7.95 0.45 -16.72
N TRP A 805 8.35 0.39 -15.44
CA TRP A 805 8.47 -0.84 -14.65
C TRP A 805 7.97 -0.70 -13.20
N SER A 806 7.19 0.33 -12.89
CA SER A 806 6.86 0.69 -11.50
C SER A 806 5.69 -0.11 -10.91
N ASN A 807 4.85 -0.72 -11.75
CA ASN A 807 3.70 -1.51 -11.33
C ASN A 807 3.70 -2.90 -11.99
N GLY A 808 2.79 -3.77 -11.54
CA GLY A 808 2.72 -5.16 -12.03
C GLY A 808 2.49 -5.27 -13.54
N TYR A 809 1.64 -4.42 -14.12
CA TYR A 809 1.41 -4.41 -15.56
C TYR A 809 2.65 -3.97 -16.34
N GLU A 810 3.27 -2.86 -15.92
CA GLU A 810 4.50 -2.31 -16.47
C GLU A 810 5.67 -3.30 -16.40
N SER A 811 5.80 -4.01 -15.28
CA SER A 811 6.80 -5.06 -15.10
C SER A 811 6.62 -6.21 -16.11
N MET A 812 5.37 -6.63 -16.36
CA MET A 812 5.08 -7.74 -17.28
C MET A 812 5.41 -7.37 -18.74
N ILE A 813 5.02 -6.17 -19.20
CA ILE A 813 5.38 -5.72 -20.55
C ILE A 813 6.91 -5.58 -20.70
N TYR A 814 7.62 -5.11 -19.67
CA TYR A 814 9.08 -5.03 -19.67
C TYR A 814 9.76 -6.41 -19.67
N ILE A 815 9.27 -7.38 -18.89
CA ILE A 815 9.79 -8.75 -18.89
C ILE A 815 9.54 -9.43 -20.24
N ALA A 816 8.39 -9.20 -20.88
CA ALA A 816 8.14 -9.69 -22.22
C ALA A 816 9.12 -9.07 -23.24
N TRP A 817 9.41 -7.77 -23.13
CA TRP A 817 10.39 -7.08 -23.97
C TRP A 817 11.81 -7.67 -23.80
N THR A 818 12.28 -7.83 -22.55
CA THR A 818 13.60 -8.43 -22.28
C THR A 818 13.69 -9.89 -22.74
N SER A 819 12.60 -10.66 -22.64
CA SER A 819 12.51 -12.04 -23.15
C SER A 819 12.66 -12.10 -24.67
N THR A 820 11.98 -11.19 -25.39
CA THR A 820 12.11 -11.06 -26.85
C THR A 820 13.52 -10.64 -27.26
N LEU A 821 14.11 -9.67 -26.56
CA LEU A 821 15.50 -9.23 -26.78
C LEU A 821 16.50 -10.37 -26.58
N ALA A 822 16.36 -11.13 -25.49
CA ALA A 822 17.19 -12.28 -25.21
C ALA A 822 17.08 -13.36 -26.31
N GLY A 823 15.88 -13.58 -26.85
CA GLY A 823 15.68 -14.43 -28.02
C GLY A 823 16.47 -13.95 -29.24
N LEU A 824 16.32 -12.67 -29.60
CA LEU A 824 17.01 -12.07 -30.75
C LEU A 824 18.55 -12.13 -30.63
N ILE A 825 19.11 -11.90 -29.44
CA ILE A 825 20.56 -11.89 -29.23
C ILE A 825 21.14 -13.31 -29.16
N PHE A 826 20.61 -14.16 -28.28
CA PHE A 826 21.25 -15.42 -27.91
C PHE A 826 20.76 -16.62 -28.73
N THR A 827 19.55 -16.56 -29.26
CA THR A 827 18.88 -17.74 -29.83
C THR A 827 18.61 -17.65 -31.32
N ARG A 828 19.03 -16.58 -32.01
CA ARG A 828 18.89 -16.39 -33.47
C ARG A 828 19.28 -17.60 -34.34
N LYS A 829 20.21 -18.45 -33.85
CA LYS A 829 20.66 -19.67 -34.54
C LYS A 829 19.83 -20.93 -34.23
N SER A 830 19.02 -20.94 -33.18
CA SER A 830 18.23 -22.08 -32.69
C SER A 830 16.72 -21.82 -32.83
N LEU A 831 16.06 -22.59 -33.69
CA LEU A 831 14.61 -22.49 -33.92
C LEU A 831 13.80 -22.76 -32.64
N GLY A 832 14.16 -23.79 -31.88
CA GLY A 832 13.44 -24.15 -30.66
C GLY A 832 13.57 -23.11 -29.54
N ALA A 833 14.73 -22.46 -29.44
CA ALA A 833 14.95 -21.42 -28.44
C ALA A 833 14.31 -20.08 -28.85
N MET A 834 14.17 -19.79 -30.15
CA MET A 834 13.31 -18.69 -30.64
C MET A 834 11.84 -18.97 -30.35
N ALA A 835 11.37 -20.20 -30.61
CA ALA A 835 10.00 -20.61 -30.31
C ALA A 835 9.67 -20.41 -28.83
N ALA A 836 10.53 -20.90 -27.93
CA ALA A 836 10.34 -20.74 -26.49
C ALA A 836 10.31 -19.27 -26.05
N ALA A 837 11.22 -18.43 -26.57
CA ALA A 837 11.26 -17.00 -26.25
C ALA A 837 9.97 -16.28 -26.70
N MET A 838 9.46 -16.57 -27.90
CA MET A 838 8.24 -15.94 -28.41
C MET A 838 6.97 -16.44 -27.70
N VAL A 839 6.89 -17.73 -27.38
CA VAL A 839 5.79 -18.28 -26.57
C VAL A 839 5.79 -17.67 -25.19
N LEU A 840 6.96 -17.56 -24.54
CA LEU A 840 7.08 -16.92 -23.23
C LEU A 840 6.68 -15.45 -23.28
N ALA A 841 7.21 -14.67 -24.22
CA ALA A 841 6.86 -13.26 -24.37
C ALA A 841 5.36 -13.06 -24.66
N GLY A 842 4.78 -13.88 -25.54
CA GLY A 842 3.34 -13.86 -25.82
C GLY A 842 2.49 -14.22 -24.60
N ALA A 843 2.87 -15.25 -23.85
CA ALA A 843 2.18 -15.66 -22.62
C ALA A 843 2.24 -14.57 -21.53
N ILE A 844 3.40 -13.96 -21.31
CA ILE A 844 3.57 -12.87 -20.34
C ILE A 844 2.71 -11.67 -20.72
N LEU A 845 2.68 -11.27 -21.99
CA LEU A 845 1.80 -10.19 -22.45
C LEU A 845 0.31 -10.57 -22.31
N LEU A 846 -0.08 -11.81 -22.57
CA LEU A 846 -1.45 -12.27 -22.39
C LEU A 846 -1.87 -12.24 -20.91
N ILE A 847 -0.99 -12.63 -20.00
CA ILE A 847 -1.20 -12.54 -18.55
C ILE A 847 -1.32 -11.07 -18.13
N ALA A 848 -0.53 -10.17 -18.72
CA ALA A 848 -0.64 -8.73 -18.49
C ALA A 848 -2.01 -8.15 -18.90
N MET A 849 -2.71 -8.78 -19.85
CA MET A 849 -4.04 -8.36 -20.32
C MET A 849 -5.19 -8.85 -19.43
N LEU A 850 -4.93 -9.79 -18.52
CA LEU A 850 -5.98 -10.31 -17.65
C LEU A 850 -6.41 -9.24 -16.64
N SER A 851 -7.71 -9.18 -16.34
CA SER A 851 -8.35 -8.03 -15.70
C SER A 851 -7.91 -7.71 -14.26
N TYR A 852 -6.96 -8.46 -13.70
CA TYR A 852 -6.41 -8.21 -12.37
C TYR A 852 -5.21 -7.25 -12.39
N LEU A 853 -4.60 -6.97 -13.56
CA LEU A 853 -3.57 -5.95 -13.72
C LEU A 853 -4.18 -4.73 -14.41
N ASP A 854 -4.11 -3.56 -13.77
CA ASP A 854 -4.61 -2.33 -14.36
C ASP A 854 -3.56 -1.75 -15.33
N PRO A 855 -3.86 -1.60 -16.63
CA PRO A 855 -2.97 -0.94 -17.57
C PRO A 855 -3.02 0.60 -17.44
N GLU A 856 -3.80 1.16 -16.51
CA GLU A 856 -3.83 2.59 -16.21
C GLU A 856 -2.43 3.12 -15.84
N ILE A 857 -2.10 4.30 -16.36
CA ILE A 857 -0.91 5.04 -15.96
C ILE A 857 -1.31 5.89 -14.74
N THR A 858 -0.81 5.51 -13.57
CA THR A 858 -1.08 6.23 -12.32
C THR A 858 0.13 7.02 -11.84
N PRO A 859 -0.10 8.14 -11.14
CA PRO A 859 0.85 8.74 -10.20
C PRO A 859 1.53 7.70 -9.29
N LEU A 860 2.78 7.95 -8.91
CA LEU A 860 3.51 7.13 -7.94
C LEU A 860 3.43 7.75 -6.55
N VAL A 861 3.30 6.92 -5.53
CA VAL A 861 3.51 7.40 -4.17
C VAL A 861 5.02 7.49 -3.93
N PRO A 862 5.53 8.58 -3.35
CA PRO A 862 6.92 8.63 -2.89
C PRO A 862 7.16 7.49 -1.88
N VAL A 863 8.14 6.64 -2.19
CA VAL A 863 8.52 5.43 -1.44
C VAL A 863 9.74 5.70 -0.58
#